data_AF-A0A7C1FM04-F1
#
_entry.id   AF-A0A7C1FM04-F1
#
_cell.length_a   1.000
_cell.length_b   1.000
_cell.length_c   1.000
_cell.angle_alpha   90.00
_cell.angle_beta   90.00
_cell.angle_gamma   90.00
#
_symmetry.space_group_name_H-M   'P 1'
#
loop_
_entity.id
_entity.type
_entity.pdbx_description
1 polymer ?
#
loop_
_entity_poly.entity_id
_entity_poly.type
_entity_poly.pdbx_seq_one_letter_code
_entity_poly.pdbx_strand_id
1 'polypeptide(L)'
;MHGYWAKGTLLSVVLWVFVLLPPALPAYALAADAASHSPAQPQPAESSTGDLCSAEVQHSGSQPQARELVARLGHSSWQERSNAAAALIALGTKAINALREGLQHADPHVRRQCRRLLIDVLEADCERRLAAFIAGKDDAFDSPLPGWQAFSRLVGSDALSRELFADMYRAESPVLEMLENKPKEAGELVFARLSDIGAARGLAVPQLPRGADAEAFFRGLSGLQALSADVPRMAVLLFVLTHPEVHPHLHHNTARIAVVRSITSLLASKPCVDHLGGHKYRRPMQRLLRLWLETPEHIEVLPQKVALIEKYSLEEALPWALEVVITCQRNEPPVAGHFRQQMVMEATRALALVGGKKHAAALERLLECDEAVVSVAGRQPGTGLSVQIRDIALAWLVYVTEQDFEQYGLRQAKTAFEQIRKNPQHSLPIQSLSLDEQSREKALAHWSAYAAENPLPPLPAEYKTQPVKVAILPPFSAVPPSSAQPPRRATVAPEGPAIVLAERSTVGLLKGAEELLARRDYAGMVDILLRIMSDPHSGAFQPETGLGLFRFTKTDALRLMRTLPAEGLRVMRVHCSDLARHELNAALERNDQAALGAVAEKYPGTEAGNEAAMVTALAALSHGRALRAATILDRLRREVPDADRLEPELSVWLAICWLRTGRPDEAQRVLVGLARYKGREVSVLGAPARLLERPDAALAWLQKHFGPAQADAKAVQIFAHQVEADPAASGTPHLRGQLLMPLTADSEIAQWLQQTRQADALECRPAVPRITPLVVGRTAVTRTLTHIAAVDLDSGELLWENPLNDALGELLDRRRRGRGELPPELLLPQSLSGVLRRRVWEDAIFGAITSNGRYVFGVEDLPCGLGPQYRRTVVDANGMRRWESEPARRTANVLTAYDLRTGKLVWEIGGPADSWQPAAGAFFLGPPLALGNSLFVLAEVEEEIRLLELRADSGALVGETVLASRLKPAGSALWPLPYRPSDALRRQGATPAFSDGVLVCQTSEHDFAAIDLATRGLLWLYCLPEDETSPSRRQLVLGGRLVDSAQAGAQSGVWLDSGVVLACGVAIIAPAHGNRLLAIGLRDGRLLWTAPRRDALYVGAADGQRVVLVGRS
;
A
#
# COMPACT_ATOMS: atom_id res chain seq x y z
N MET A 1 65.05 16.24 31.28
CA MET A 1 64.68 16.24 29.84
C MET A 1 63.35 15.52 29.69
N HIS A 2 62.31 16.18 30.17
CA HIS A 2 60.92 15.72 30.23
C HIS A 2 60.08 16.73 29.45
N GLY A 3 59.10 16.27 28.68
CA GLY A 3 58.01 17.13 28.19
C GLY A 3 57.94 17.38 26.68
N TYR A 4 58.00 16.34 25.82
CA TYR A 4 57.66 16.51 24.40
C TYR A 4 56.85 15.38 23.73
N TRP A 5 56.43 14.33 24.45
CA TRP A 5 55.73 13.18 23.83
C TRP A 5 54.20 13.18 23.94
N ALA A 6 53.58 14.12 24.66
CA ALA A 6 52.11 14.14 24.83
C ALA A 6 51.33 14.88 23.72
N LYS A 7 52.00 15.61 22.81
CA LYS A 7 51.36 16.35 21.70
C LYS A 7 51.33 15.58 20.37
N GLY A 8 52.12 14.51 20.22
CA GLY A 8 52.31 13.83 18.94
C GLY A 8 51.13 12.97 18.47
N THR A 9 50.41 12.34 19.40
CA THR A 9 49.36 11.35 19.11
C THR A 9 48.03 11.98 18.66
N LEU A 10 47.63 13.12 19.24
CA LEU A 10 46.40 13.81 18.85
C LEU A 10 46.57 14.51 17.50
N LEU A 11 47.77 15.06 17.23
CA LEU A 11 48.13 15.65 15.95
C LEU A 11 48.21 14.59 14.83
N SER A 12 48.72 13.39 15.13
CA SER A 12 48.76 12.28 14.16
C SER A 12 47.37 11.72 13.85
N VAL A 13 46.48 11.60 14.84
CA VAL A 13 45.08 11.19 14.63
C VAL A 13 44.31 12.22 13.80
N VAL A 14 44.49 13.52 14.05
CA VAL A 14 43.88 14.59 13.23
C VAL A 14 44.46 14.61 11.82
N LEU A 15 45.79 14.45 11.64
CA LEU A 15 46.41 14.33 10.31
C LEU A 15 45.91 13.11 9.53
N TRP A 16 45.70 11.97 10.19
CA TRP A 16 45.18 10.75 9.57
C TRP A 16 43.72 10.90 9.12
N VAL A 17 42.88 11.61 9.88
CA VAL A 17 41.52 11.95 9.45
C VAL A 17 41.53 12.83 8.19
N PHE A 18 42.54 13.69 8.00
CA PHE A 18 42.72 14.47 6.77
C PHE A 18 43.18 13.63 5.56
N VAL A 19 43.92 12.54 5.78
CA VAL A 19 44.30 11.59 4.71
C VAL A 19 43.11 10.74 4.26
N LEU A 20 42.11 10.55 5.13
CA LEU A 20 40.88 9.77 4.89
C LEU A 20 39.71 10.59 4.32
N LEU A 21 39.87 11.90 4.17
CA LEU A 21 38.90 12.79 3.52
C LEU A 21 39.12 12.74 1.99
N PRO A 22 38.12 12.40 1.15
CA PRO A 22 38.21 12.72 -0.27
C PRO A 22 38.32 14.24 -0.44
N PRO A 23 39.06 14.75 -1.44
CA PRO A 23 39.13 16.18 -1.73
C PRO A 23 37.79 16.63 -2.31
N ALA A 24 36.81 16.85 -1.46
CA ALA A 24 35.50 17.36 -1.82
C ALA A 24 34.94 18.23 -0.68
N LEU A 25 35.67 19.30 -0.38
CA LEU A 25 35.02 20.55 -0.01
C LEU A 25 34.72 21.26 -1.33
N PRO A 26 33.48 21.24 -1.86
CA PRO A 26 33.21 22.12 -2.97
C PRO A 26 33.13 23.54 -2.42
N ALA A 27 33.97 24.40 -3.01
CA ALA A 27 33.66 25.81 -3.14
C ALA A 27 32.28 25.94 -3.81
N TYR A 28 31.21 26.02 -3.02
CA TYR A 28 29.89 26.44 -3.49
C TYR A 28 29.62 27.84 -2.94
N ALA A 29 30.31 28.80 -3.52
CA ALA A 29 29.84 30.18 -3.66
C ALA A 29 30.66 30.82 -4.79
N LEU A 30 29.97 31.42 -5.76
CA LEU A 30 30.47 32.15 -6.94
C LEU A 30 30.77 31.30 -8.18
N ALA A 31 29.72 30.96 -8.93
CA ALA A 31 29.73 30.92 -10.39
C ALA A 31 28.29 30.93 -10.91
N ALA A 32 27.62 32.07 -10.78
CA ALA A 32 26.60 32.47 -11.74
C ALA A 32 27.31 33.37 -12.75
N ASP A 33 27.03 33.12 -14.03
CA ASP A 33 27.53 33.77 -15.24
C ASP A 33 28.83 33.25 -15.90
N ALA A 34 28.66 32.97 -17.19
CA ALA A 34 29.61 32.85 -18.30
C ALA A 34 29.97 31.43 -18.83
N ALA A 35 29.81 31.32 -20.16
CA ALA A 35 30.28 30.30 -21.12
C ALA A 35 29.47 28.98 -21.18
N SER A 36 28.62 28.69 -22.17
CA SER A 36 28.84 28.63 -23.62
C SER A 36 30.20 28.04 -24.01
N HIS A 37 30.27 26.72 -24.17
CA HIS A 37 30.94 26.00 -25.26
C HIS A 37 30.95 24.49 -24.98
N SER A 38 30.27 23.72 -25.83
CA SER A 38 30.30 22.25 -25.89
C SER A 38 31.67 21.72 -26.29
N PRO A 39 32.12 20.55 -25.79
CA PRO A 39 33.08 19.72 -26.49
C PRO A 39 32.39 18.61 -27.30
N ALA A 40 33.01 18.30 -28.43
CA ALA A 40 32.51 17.46 -29.52
C ALA A 40 32.25 15.99 -29.14
N GLN A 41 31.15 15.44 -29.66
CA GLN A 41 30.93 14.01 -29.82
C GLN A 41 31.62 13.49 -31.10
N PRO A 42 32.07 12.22 -31.13
CA PRO A 42 32.59 11.58 -32.34
C PRO A 42 31.45 11.19 -33.30
N GLN A 43 31.61 11.54 -34.57
CA GLN A 43 30.73 11.19 -35.69
C GLN A 43 30.74 9.69 -35.99
N PRO A 44 29.59 9.08 -36.36
CA PRO A 44 29.55 7.94 -37.26
C PRO A 44 29.30 8.39 -38.71
N ALA A 45 29.87 7.62 -39.62
CA ALA A 45 30.04 7.91 -41.04
C ALA A 45 28.74 8.03 -41.86
N GLU A 46 28.83 8.87 -42.89
CA GLU A 46 27.88 9.06 -43.97
C GLU A 46 27.68 7.78 -44.80
N SER A 47 26.42 7.49 -45.16
CA SER A 47 26.11 6.89 -46.46
C SER A 47 24.80 7.48 -46.96
N SER A 48 24.89 8.15 -48.10
CA SER A 48 23.83 8.86 -48.81
C SER A 48 23.04 7.96 -49.76
N THR A 49 21.87 8.48 -50.15
CA THR A 49 20.97 8.15 -51.28
C THR A 49 19.76 7.26 -50.93
N GLY A 50 18.52 7.59 -51.29
CA GLY A 50 18.04 8.70 -52.11
C GLY A 50 16.57 9.08 -51.83
N ASP A 51 16.18 10.18 -52.46
CA ASP A 51 14.90 10.88 -52.41
C ASP A 51 13.65 9.99 -52.56
N LEU A 52 12.56 10.40 -51.90
CA LEU A 52 11.29 10.77 -52.56
C LEU A 52 10.43 11.65 -51.61
N CYS A 53 10.28 12.92 -51.99
CA CYS A 53 9.22 13.86 -51.60
C CYS A 53 7.81 13.19 -51.67
N SER A 54 6.75 13.56 -50.95
CA SER A 54 6.35 14.85 -50.37
C SER A 54 4.99 14.66 -49.66
N ALA A 55 4.85 15.04 -48.37
CA ALA A 55 3.57 15.41 -47.73
C ALA A 55 3.73 16.02 -46.30
N GLU A 56 4.87 16.59 -45.93
CA GLU A 56 5.11 17.07 -44.55
C GLU A 56 5.40 18.58 -44.50
N VAL A 57 4.38 19.43 -44.52
CA VAL A 57 4.59 20.88 -44.25
C VAL A 57 3.58 21.48 -43.26
N GLN A 58 2.81 20.67 -42.51
CA GLN A 58 1.92 21.21 -41.46
C GLN A 58 2.04 20.55 -40.07
N HIS A 59 2.93 19.57 -39.86
CA HIS A 59 3.07 18.87 -38.57
C HIS A 59 4.34 19.21 -37.76
N SER A 60 5.32 19.91 -38.34
CA SER A 60 6.64 20.11 -37.69
C SER A 60 6.71 21.26 -36.68
N GLY A 61 5.86 22.28 -36.78
CA GLY A 61 5.92 23.47 -35.90
C GLY A 61 5.41 23.24 -34.47
N SER A 62 4.52 22.27 -34.25
CA SER A 62 3.87 22.06 -32.94
C SER A 62 4.63 21.16 -31.96
N GLN A 63 5.47 20.24 -32.45
CA GLN A 63 6.34 19.42 -31.59
C GLN A 63 7.41 20.21 -30.82
N PRO A 64 8.17 21.14 -31.43
CA PRO A 64 9.15 21.93 -30.68
C PRO A 64 8.48 22.81 -29.62
N GLN A 65 7.30 23.36 -29.92
CA GLN A 65 6.50 24.10 -28.94
C GLN A 65 6.08 23.23 -27.74
N ALA A 66 5.64 22.00 -27.97
CA ALA A 66 5.26 21.09 -26.89
C ALA A 66 6.46 20.70 -26.00
N ARG A 67 7.64 20.47 -26.59
CA ARG A 67 8.87 20.19 -25.82
C ARG A 67 9.32 21.38 -24.97
N GLU A 68 9.21 22.60 -25.49
CA GLU A 68 9.51 23.82 -24.73
C GLU A 68 8.56 23.98 -23.52
N LEU A 69 7.26 23.73 -23.72
CA LEU A 69 6.30 23.76 -22.63
C LEU A 69 6.56 22.69 -21.57
N VAL A 70 6.99 21.49 -21.97
CA VAL A 70 7.42 20.43 -21.02
C VAL A 70 8.63 20.89 -20.20
N ALA A 71 9.62 21.55 -20.81
CA ALA A 71 10.74 22.11 -20.06
C ALA A 71 10.30 23.20 -19.06
N ARG A 72 9.32 24.03 -19.42
CA ARG A 72 8.74 25.06 -18.52
C ARG A 72 7.96 24.48 -17.34
N LEU A 73 7.54 23.21 -17.37
CA LEU A 73 7.02 22.52 -16.19
C LEU A 73 8.07 22.43 -15.06
N GLY A 74 9.37 22.52 -15.37
CA GLY A 74 10.45 22.52 -14.37
C GLY A 74 10.78 23.89 -13.78
N HIS A 75 10.06 24.95 -14.15
CA HIS A 75 10.40 26.32 -13.76
C HIS A 75 10.22 26.58 -12.25
N SER A 76 11.02 27.48 -11.67
CA SER A 76 10.97 27.81 -10.23
C SER A 76 9.69 28.56 -9.83
N SER A 77 9.18 29.44 -10.69
CA SER A 77 7.89 30.10 -10.50
C SER A 77 6.71 29.14 -10.71
N TRP A 78 5.82 29.04 -9.72
CA TRP A 78 4.59 28.25 -9.80
C TRP A 78 3.66 28.71 -10.93
N GLN A 79 3.53 30.03 -11.13
CA GLN A 79 2.66 30.60 -12.17
C GLN A 79 3.09 30.15 -13.58
N GLU A 80 4.40 30.13 -13.85
CA GLU A 80 4.97 29.67 -15.11
C GLU A 80 4.68 28.18 -15.36
N ARG A 81 4.82 27.34 -14.32
CA ARG A 81 4.49 25.91 -14.40
C ARG A 81 3.01 25.69 -14.68
N SER A 82 2.14 26.44 -13.99
CA SER A 82 0.69 26.38 -14.17
C SER A 82 0.27 26.76 -15.59
N ASN A 83 0.83 27.86 -16.11
CA ASN A 83 0.61 28.30 -17.49
C ASN A 83 1.07 27.27 -18.53
N ALA A 84 2.25 26.66 -18.31
CA ALA A 84 2.78 25.61 -19.18
C ALA A 84 1.90 24.35 -19.17
N ALA A 85 1.42 23.93 -18.00
CA ALA A 85 0.50 22.80 -17.87
C ALA A 85 -0.82 23.06 -18.59
N ALA A 86 -1.41 24.26 -18.43
CA ALA A 86 -2.63 24.65 -19.13
C ALA A 86 -2.45 24.67 -20.66
N ALA A 87 -1.31 25.19 -21.14
CA ALA A 87 -0.98 25.22 -22.56
C ALA A 87 -0.80 23.80 -23.15
N LEU A 88 -0.20 22.87 -22.41
CA LEU A 88 -0.06 21.47 -22.83
C LEU A 88 -1.41 20.76 -22.93
N ILE A 89 -2.33 21.01 -22.00
CA ILE A 89 -3.71 20.48 -22.08
C ILE A 89 -4.42 21.07 -23.31
N ALA A 90 -4.28 22.36 -23.56
CA ALA A 90 -4.89 23.03 -24.70
C ALA A 90 -4.36 22.53 -26.06
N LEU A 91 -3.10 22.10 -26.13
CA LEU A 91 -2.50 21.49 -27.33
C LEU A 91 -3.10 20.10 -27.67
N GLY A 92 -3.68 19.40 -26.69
CA GLY A 92 -4.31 18.10 -26.89
C GLY A 92 -3.33 17.05 -27.43
N THR A 93 -3.72 16.34 -28.50
CA THR A 93 -2.93 15.23 -29.07
C THR A 93 -1.52 15.63 -29.51
N LYS A 94 -1.30 16.90 -29.87
CA LYS A 94 0.01 17.43 -30.28
C LYS A 94 1.04 17.40 -29.14
N ALA A 95 0.58 17.34 -27.88
CA ALA A 95 1.46 17.28 -26.71
C ALA A 95 1.87 15.85 -26.32
N ILE A 96 1.20 14.80 -26.82
CA ILE A 96 1.37 13.41 -26.34
C ILE A 96 2.83 12.94 -26.42
N ASN A 97 3.50 13.17 -27.55
CA ASN A 97 4.89 12.72 -27.73
C ASN A 97 5.85 13.42 -26.78
N ALA A 98 5.72 14.75 -26.64
CA ALA A 98 6.54 15.52 -25.70
C ALA A 98 6.29 15.12 -24.24
N LEU A 99 5.03 14.83 -23.87
CA LEU A 99 4.68 14.35 -22.54
C LEU A 99 5.24 12.95 -22.26
N ARG A 100 5.24 12.05 -23.24
CA ARG A 100 5.88 10.72 -23.15
C ARG A 100 7.39 10.82 -22.95
N GLU A 101 8.07 11.67 -23.72
CA GLU A 101 9.50 11.98 -23.51
C GLU A 101 9.74 12.54 -22.10
N GLY A 102 8.85 13.42 -21.62
CA GLY A 102 8.90 14.01 -20.29
C GLY A 102 8.78 13.01 -19.13
N LEU A 103 8.29 11.79 -19.35
CA LEU A 103 8.24 10.74 -18.32
C LEU A 103 9.64 10.28 -17.88
N GLN A 104 10.67 10.50 -18.70
CA GLN A 104 12.06 10.14 -18.43
C GLN A 104 12.93 11.36 -18.05
N HIS A 105 12.31 12.51 -17.82
CA HIS A 105 13.03 13.74 -17.50
C HIS A 105 13.82 13.64 -16.17
N ALA A 106 14.98 14.30 -16.04
CA ALA A 106 15.81 14.23 -14.83
C ALA A 106 15.11 14.84 -13.60
N ASP A 107 14.35 15.93 -13.80
CA ASP A 107 13.55 16.60 -12.78
C ASP A 107 12.31 15.79 -12.37
N PRO A 108 12.19 15.36 -11.09
CA PRO A 108 11.04 14.60 -10.61
C PRO A 108 9.71 15.33 -10.76
N HIS A 109 9.71 16.67 -10.64
CA HIS A 109 8.49 17.45 -10.80
C HIS A 109 7.96 17.35 -12.24
N VAL A 110 8.84 17.48 -13.23
CA VAL A 110 8.47 17.38 -14.65
C VAL A 110 7.93 15.98 -14.95
N ARG A 111 8.59 14.90 -14.48
CA ARG A 111 8.10 13.53 -14.70
C ARG A 111 6.68 13.35 -14.16
N ARG A 112 6.44 13.79 -12.92
CA ARG A 112 5.14 13.66 -12.26
C ARG A 112 4.06 14.49 -12.96
N GLN A 113 4.38 15.72 -13.37
CA GLN A 113 3.45 16.55 -14.13
C GLN A 113 3.15 15.96 -15.50
N CYS A 114 4.15 15.47 -16.24
CA CYS A 114 3.97 14.82 -17.53
C CYS A 114 3.06 13.58 -17.41
N ARG A 115 3.24 12.75 -16.38
CA ARG A 115 2.38 11.59 -16.11
C ARG A 115 0.92 12.01 -15.93
N ARG A 116 0.66 13.04 -15.12
CA ARG A 116 -0.69 13.57 -14.86
C ARG A 116 -1.32 14.19 -16.12
N LEU A 117 -0.59 15.08 -16.79
CA LEU A 117 -1.09 15.76 -17.99
C LEU A 117 -1.33 14.79 -19.15
N LEU A 118 -0.52 13.74 -19.26
CA LEU A 118 -0.71 12.69 -20.26
C LEU A 118 -2.01 11.92 -20.03
N ILE A 119 -2.38 11.64 -18.78
CA ILE A 119 -3.70 11.04 -18.46
C ILE A 119 -4.82 11.96 -18.95
N ASP A 120 -4.78 13.24 -18.56
CA ASP A 120 -5.80 14.23 -18.93
C ASP A 120 -5.95 14.37 -20.46
N VAL A 121 -4.83 14.42 -21.19
CA VAL A 121 -4.82 14.54 -22.66
C VAL A 121 -5.31 13.26 -23.34
N LEU A 122 -4.91 12.08 -22.86
CA LEU A 122 -5.32 10.79 -23.45
C LEU A 122 -6.81 10.49 -23.18
N GLU A 123 -7.34 10.86 -22.02
CA GLU A 123 -8.77 10.73 -21.73
C GLU A 123 -9.60 11.67 -22.61
N ALA A 124 -9.16 12.92 -22.79
CA ALA A 124 -9.84 13.87 -23.68
C ALA A 124 -9.78 13.46 -25.17
N ASP A 125 -8.68 12.84 -25.62
CA ASP A 125 -8.60 12.27 -26.96
C ASP A 125 -9.50 11.03 -27.12
N CYS A 126 -9.52 10.17 -26.10
CA CYS A 126 -10.38 8.99 -26.07
C CYS A 126 -11.86 9.35 -26.22
N GLU A 127 -12.38 10.29 -25.42
CA GLU A 127 -13.79 10.69 -25.53
C GLU A 127 -14.14 11.33 -26.88
N ARG A 128 -13.20 12.09 -27.50
CA ARG A 128 -13.40 12.59 -28.86
C ARG A 128 -13.50 11.47 -29.89
N ARG A 129 -12.65 10.45 -29.79
CA ARG A 129 -12.69 9.26 -30.66
C ARG A 129 -13.98 8.47 -30.45
N LEU A 130 -14.39 8.25 -29.20
CA LEU A 130 -15.62 7.53 -28.86
C LEU A 130 -16.86 8.26 -29.38
N ALA A 131 -16.93 9.58 -29.23
CA ALA A 131 -18.05 10.37 -29.75
C ALA A 131 -18.15 10.29 -31.29
N ALA A 132 -17.02 10.38 -31.99
CA ALA A 132 -16.98 10.23 -33.44
C ALA A 132 -17.30 8.79 -33.89
N PHE A 133 -16.82 7.78 -33.16
CA PHE A 133 -17.10 6.38 -33.39
C PHE A 133 -18.59 6.04 -33.24
N ILE A 134 -19.24 6.53 -32.19
CA ILE A 134 -20.70 6.39 -32.00
C ILE A 134 -21.46 7.09 -33.14
N ALA A 135 -20.97 8.23 -33.61
CA ALA A 135 -21.55 8.98 -34.73
C ALA A 135 -21.27 8.35 -36.13
N GLY A 136 -20.54 7.23 -36.20
CA GLY A 136 -20.16 6.59 -37.47
C GLY A 136 -19.21 7.42 -38.33
N LYS A 137 -18.39 8.27 -37.69
CA LYS A 137 -17.37 9.13 -38.32
C LYS A 137 -15.96 8.68 -37.92
N ASP A 138 -15.77 7.38 -37.75
CA ASP A 138 -14.52 6.74 -37.34
C ASP A 138 -13.41 6.86 -38.39
N ASP A 139 -13.75 7.09 -39.67
CA ASP A 139 -12.80 7.36 -40.77
C ASP A 139 -11.96 8.63 -40.56
N ALA A 140 -12.34 9.50 -39.61
CA ALA A 140 -11.60 10.71 -39.27
C ALA A 140 -10.32 10.48 -38.45
N PHE A 141 -10.02 9.22 -38.07
CA PHE A 141 -8.85 8.86 -37.28
C PHE A 141 -8.00 7.80 -38.00
N ASP A 142 -6.68 7.90 -37.85
CA ASP A 142 -5.71 7.02 -38.53
C ASP A 142 -5.82 5.54 -38.14
N SER A 143 -6.53 5.21 -37.06
CA SER A 143 -6.72 3.83 -36.60
C SER A 143 -8.03 3.66 -35.83
N PRO A 144 -8.71 2.51 -35.99
CA PRO A 144 -9.92 2.19 -35.24
C PRO A 144 -9.64 2.03 -33.74
N LEU A 145 -10.69 2.09 -32.92
CA LEU A 145 -10.56 1.87 -31.48
C LEU A 145 -10.00 0.47 -31.19
N PRO A 146 -9.01 0.35 -30.28
CA PRO A 146 -8.38 -0.92 -29.97
C PRO A 146 -9.38 -2.00 -29.53
N GLY A 147 -9.29 -3.18 -30.13
CA GLY A 147 -10.21 -4.31 -29.90
C GLY A 147 -11.54 -4.25 -30.66
N TRP A 148 -11.87 -3.14 -31.36
CA TRP A 148 -13.14 -3.01 -32.09
C TRP A 148 -13.29 -4.04 -33.19
N GLN A 149 -12.25 -4.27 -34.01
CA GLN A 149 -12.34 -5.23 -35.11
C GLN A 149 -12.60 -6.66 -34.63
N ALA A 150 -11.99 -7.05 -33.51
CA ALA A 150 -12.22 -8.37 -32.90
C ALA A 150 -13.65 -8.45 -32.35
N PHE A 151 -14.11 -7.40 -31.67
CA PHE A 151 -15.47 -7.33 -31.13
C PHE A 151 -16.53 -7.34 -32.24
N SER A 152 -16.35 -6.57 -33.31
CA SER A 152 -17.33 -6.43 -34.38
C SER A 152 -17.50 -7.70 -35.21
N ARG A 153 -16.44 -8.53 -35.33
CA ARG A 153 -16.52 -9.86 -35.97
C ARG A 153 -17.38 -10.83 -35.16
N LEU A 154 -17.34 -10.70 -33.83
CA LEU A 154 -17.96 -11.63 -32.89
C LEU A 154 -19.39 -11.23 -32.51
N VAL A 155 -19.62 -9.95 -32.28
CA VAL A 155 -20.89 -9.41 -31.79
C VAL A 155 -21.64 -8.65 -32.88
N GLY A 156 -20.98 -8.17 -33.93
CA GLY A 156 -21.59 -7.39 -35.01
C GLY A 156 -21.25 -5.90 -34.96
N SER A 157 -21.63 -5.17 -36.02
CA SER A 157 -21.33 -3.75 -36.22
C SER A 157 -22.56 -2.82 -36.20
N ASP A 158 -23.69 -3.30 -35.70
CA ASP A 158 -24.91 -2.51 -35.57
C ASP A 158 -24.76 -1.37 -34.54
N ALA A 159 -25.69 -0.39 -34.57
CA ALA A 159 -25.61 0.81 -33.74
C ALA A 159 -25.54 0.51 -32.24
N LEU A 160 -26.31 -0.48 -31.75
CA LEU A 160 -26.28 -0.87 -30.34
C LEU A 160 -24.99 -1.61 -29.99
N SER A 161 -24.42 -2.40 -30.91
CA SER A 161 -23.10 -3.03 -30.72
C SER A 161 -21.97 -2.01 -30.67
N ARG A 162 -22.02 -0.94 -31.48
CA ARG A 162 -21.09 0.20 -31.40
C ARG A 162 -21.22 0.95 -30.08
N GLU A 163 -22.45 1.24 -29.64
CA GLU A 163 -22.71 1.92 -28.38
C GLU A 163 -22.24 1.07 -27.18
N LEU A 164 -22.54 -0.23 -27.17
CA LEU A 164 -22.04 -1.15 -26.15
C LEU A 164 -20.51 -1.16 -26.14
N PHE A 165 -19.85 -1.25 -27.29
CA PHE A 165 -18.40 -1.25 -27.35
C PHE A 165 -17.79 0.07 -26.84
N ALA A 166 -18.42 1.21 -27.15
CA ALA A 166 -17.99 2.50 -26.61
C ALA A 166 -18.11 2.54 -25.08
N ASP A 167 -19.21 2.02 -24.52
CA ASP A 167 -19.39 1.92 -23.06
C ASP A 167 -18.42 0.91 -22.42
N MET A 168 -18.13 -0.21 -23.10
CA MET A 168 -17.09 -1.16 -22.70
C MET A 168 -15.72 -0.49 -22.65
N TYR A 169 -15.40 0.35 -23.64
CA TYR A 169 -14.15 1.07 -23.72
C TYR A 169 -14.04 2.14 -22.63
N ARG A 170 -15.12 2.88 -22.32
CA ARG A 170 -15.15 3.78 -21.15
C ARG A 170 -14.96 3.04 -19.84
N ALA A 171 -15.55 1.85 -19.71
CA ALA A 171 -15.46 1.06 -18.51
C ALA A 171 -14.06 0.42 -18.31
N GLU A 172 -13.41 -0.04 -19.38
CA GLU A 172 -12.21 -0.89 -19.31
C GLU A 172 -11.20 -0.69 -20.46
N SER A 173 -10.92 0.55 -20.89
CA SER A 173 -10.03 0.83 -22.04
C SER A 173 -8.66 0.11 -22.03
N PRO A 174 -7.89 0.08 -20.93
CA PRO A 174 -6.59 -0.58 -20.85
C PRO A 174 -6.69 -2.10 -21.01
N VAL A 175 -7.80 -2.72 -20.60
CA VAL A 175 -8.00 -4.16 -20.79
C VAL A 175 -8.23 -4.45 -22.26
N LEU A 176 -9.02 -3.62 -22.96
CA LEU A 176 -9.27 -3.77 -24.41
C LEU A 176 -8.02 -3.45 -25.25
N GLU A 177 -7.27 -2.40 -24.89
CA GLU A 177 -5.98 -2.06 -25.51
C GLU A 177 -4.94 -3.18 -25.34
N MET A 178 -4.89 -3.77 -24.14
CA MET A 178 -3.97 -4.87 -23.85
C MET A 178 -4.46 -6.18 -24.47
N LEU A 179 -5.77 -6.41 -24.61
CA LEU A 179 -6.30 -7.60 -25.26
C LEU A 179 -5.83 -7.69 -26.72
N GLU A 180 -5.72 -6.56 -27.42
CA GLU A 180 -5.25 -6.51 -28.81
C GLU A 180 -3.74 -6.76 -28.95
N ASN A 181 -2.93 -6.21 -28.05
CA ASN A 181 -1.47 -6.30 -28.14
C ASN A 181 -0.88 -7.51 -27.40
N LYS A 182 -1.51 -7.91 -26.29
CA LYS A 182 -1.00 -8.86 -25.30
C LYS A 182 -2.16 -9.60 -24.59
N PRO A 183 -2.92 -10.44 -25.31
CA PRO A 183 -4.14 -11.05 -24.78
C PRO A 183 -3.93 -11.86 -23.50
N LYS A 184 -2.82 -12.59 -23.37
CA LYS A 184 -2.50 -13.36 -22.15
C LYS A 184 -2.35 -12.46 -20.91
N GLU A 185 -1.64 -11.34 -21.02
CA GLU A 185 -1.47 -10.37 -19.94
C GLU A 185 -2.82 -9.72 -19.56
N ALA A 186 -3.70 -9.49 -20.53
CA ALA A 186 -5.08 -9.03 -20.29
C ALA A 186 -5.91 -10.03 -19.50
N GLY A 187 -5.81 -11.32 -19.83
CA GLY A 187 -6.40 -12.40 -19.05
C GLY A 187 -5.91 -12.38 -17.60
N GLU A 188 -4.59 -12.42 -17.40
CA GLU A 188 -3.96 -12.39 -16.08
C GLU A 188 -4.39 -11.18 -15.24
N LEU A 189 -4.49 -9.99 -15.84
CA LEU A 189 -4.96 -8.78 -15.17
C LEU A 189 -6.42 -8.90 -14.71
N VAL A 190 -7.30 -9.44 -15.55
CA VAL A 190 -8.70 -9.69 -15.18
C VAL A 190 -8.77 -10.72 -14.05
N PHE A 191 -7.94 -11.77 -14.06
CA PHE A 191 -7.87 -12.76 -12.97
C PHE A 191 -7.37 -12.19 -11.66
N ALA A 192 -6.30 -11.40 -11.71
CA ALA A 192 -5.74 -10.76 -10.52
C ALA A 192 -6.82 -9.90 -9.84
N ARG A 193 -7.57 -9.11 -10.62
CA ARG A 193 -8.67 -8.28 -10.10
C ARG A 193 -9.81 -9.10 -9.48
N LEU A 194 -10.24 -10.16 -10.15
CA LEU A 194 -11.30 -11.04 -9.64
C LEU A 194 -10.86 -11.82 -8.39
N SER A 195 -9.57 -12.16 -8.32
CA SER A 195 -8.95 -12.84 -7.18
C SER A 195 -8.74 -11.89 -6.00
N ASP A 196 -8.36 -10.64 -6.24
CA ASP A 196 -8.23 -9.58 -5.22
C ASP A 196 -9.58 -9.24 -4.57
N ILE A 197 -10.68 -9.27 -5.35
CA ILE A 197 -12.05 -9.18 -4.81
C ILE A 197 -12.34 -10.35 -3.84
N GLY A 198 -11.76 -11.53 -4.09
CA GLY A 198 -11.86 -12.69 -3.20
C GLY A 198 -10.89 -12.66 -2.00
N ALA A 199 -9.65 -12.23 -2.21
CA ALA A 199 -8.59 -12.15 -1.20
C ALA A 199 -8.81 -11.00 -0.20
N ALA A 200 -9.35 -9.86 -0.65
CA ALA A 200 -9.86 -8.78 0.21
C ALA A 200 -10.95 -9.25 1.19
N ARG A 201 -11.47 -10.47 1.01
CA ARG A 201 -12.58 -11.05 1.77
C ARG A 201 -12.24 -12.40 2.43
N GLY A 202 -10.95 -12.77 2.49
CA GLY A 202 -10.49 -13.95 3.22
C GLY A 202 -10.59 -15.29 2.48
N LEU A 203 -10.69 -15.29 1.14
CA LEU A 203 -10.62 -16.53 0.36
C LEU A 203 -9.16 -16.96 0.14
N ALA A 204 -8.60 -17.67 1.10
CA ALA A 204 -7.55 -18.65 0.82
C ALA A 204 -8.25 -20.01 0.65
N VAL A 205 -8.15 -20.63 -0.53
CA VAL A 205 -8.60 -22.02 -0.69
C VAL A 205 -7.50 -22.95 -0.21
N PRO A 206 -7.73 -23.70 0.87
CA PRO A 206 -7.39 -25.12 0.84
C PRO A 206 -8.53 -25.99 1.41
N GLN A 207 -8.93 -27.01 0.65
CA GLN A 207 -9.77 -28.17 1.00
C GLN A 207 -10.90 -27.94 2.00
N LEU A 208 -12.15 -27.90 1.53
CA LEU A 208 -13.36 -27.97 2.36
C LEU A 208 -13.44 -29.31 3.12
N PRO A 209 -13.38 -29.34 4.47
CA PRO A 209 -13.93 -30.44 5.23
C PRO A 209 -15.44 -30.24 5.38
N ARG A 210 -16.20 -31.34 5.30
CA ARG A 210 -17.66 -31.32 5.50
C ARG A 210 -18.00 -30.75 6.87
N GLY A 211 -18.77 -29.65 6.90
CA GLY A 211 -19.38 -29.11 8.12
C GLY A 211 -19.17 -27.62 8.42
N ALA A 212 -18.69 -26.79 7.47
CA ALA A 212 -18.49 -25.35 7.69
C ALA A 212 -19.41 -24.47 6.83
N ASP A 213 -19.89 -23.39 7.44
CA ASP A 213 -20.90 -22.43 6.98
C ASP A 213 -20.84 -22.08 5.48
N ALA A 214 -21.85 -22.55 4.74
CA ALA A 214 -22.16 -22.09 3.39
C ALA A 214 -22.34 -20.56 3.34
N GLU A 215 -22.73 -19.93 4.44
CA GLU A 215 -23.00 -18.48 4.54
C GLU A 215 -21.74 -17.60 4.41
N ALA A 216 -20.55 -18.10 4.77
CA ALA A 216 -19.28 -17.39 4.59
C ALA A 216 -18.82 -17.39 3.12
N PHE A 217 -19.14 -18.46 2.39
CA PHE A 217 -18.94 -18.57 0.94
C PHE A 217 -19.84 -17.59 0.16
N PHE A 218 -21.09 -17.41 0.62
CA PHE A 218 -22.05 -16.51 -0.04
C PHE A 218 -21.79 -15.01 0.21
N ARG A 219 -21.23 -14.59 1.35
CA ARG A 219 -20.87 -13.18 1.60
C ARG A 219 -19.78 -12.65 0.65
N GLY A 220 -18.99 -13.52 0.02
CA GLY A 220 -17.97 -13.18 -0.98
C GLY A 220 -18.53 -12.64 -2.30
N LEU A 221 -19.81 -12.90 -2.62
CA LEU A 221 -20.43 -12.55 -3.91
C LEU A 221 -20.79 -11.07 -4.09
N SER A 222 -20.73 -10.21 -3.07
CA SER A 222 -21.23 -8.82 -3.22
C SER A 222 -20.47 -7.95 -4.23
N GLY A 223 -19.21 -8.27 -4.57
CA GLY A 223 -18.46 -7.59 -5.65
C GLY A 223 -18.85 -8.08 -7.05
N LEU A 224 -19.13 -9.38 -7.21
CA LEU A 224 -19.73 -9.96 -8.42
C LEU A 224 -21.18 -9.51 -8.57
N GLN A 225 -21.89 -9.27 -7.48
CA GLN A 225 -23.25 -8.74 -7.50
C GLN A 225 -23.28 -7.29 -8.00
N ALA A 226 -22.28 -6.46 -7.69
CA ALA A 226 -22.15 -5.13 -8.31
C ALA A 226 -21.95 -5.23 -9.84
N LEU A 227 -21.17 -6.22 -10.32
CA LEU A 227 -21.03 -6.51 -11.76
C LEU A 227 -22.36 -6.89 -12.44
N SER A 228 -23.34 -7.45 -11.71
CA SER A 228 -24.66 -7.77 -12.30
C SER A 228 -25.50 -6.53 -12.65
N ALA A 229 -25.13 -5.35 -12.13
CA ALA A 229 -25.77 -4.08 -12.44
C ALA A 229 -24.98 -3.25 -13.48
N ASP A 230 -23.79 -3.68 -13.89
CA ASP A 230 -22.90 -2.97 -14.81
C ASP A 230 -22.70 -3.79 -16.10
N VAL A 231 -23.64 -3.62 -17.04
CA VAL A 231 -23.66 -4.37 -18.30
C VAL A 231 -22.38 -4.16 -19.14
N PRO A 232 -21.84 -2.93 -19.31
CA PRO A 232 -20.57 -2.74 -20.02
C PRO A 232 -19.39 -3.51 -19.43
N ARG A 233 -19.20 -3.52 -18.11
CA ARG A 233 -18.11 -4.29 -17.48
C ARG A 233 -18.30 -5.80 -17.61
N MET A 234 -19.53 -6.27 -17.49
CA MET A 234 -19.86 -7.68 -17.71
C MET A 234 -19.59 -8.09 -19.18
N ALA A 235 -19.85 -7.19 -20.14
CA ALA A 235 -19.52 -7.41 -21.55
C ALA A 235 -18.00 -7.52 -21.76
N VAL A 236 -17.19 -6.66 -21.14
CA VAL A 236 -15.72 -6.75 -21.18
C VAL A 236 -15.23 -8.07 -20.58
N LEU A 237 -15.77 -8.46 -19.43
CA LEU A 237 -15.42 -9.72 -18.78
C LEU A 237 -15.67 -10.91 -19.71
N LEU A 238 -16.86 -11.01 -20.29
CA LEU A 238 -17.19 -12.08 -21.24
C LEU A 238 -16.29 -12.03 -22.47
N PHE A 239 -16.04 -10.83 -23.02
CA PHE A 239 -15.22 -10.64 -24.21
C PHE A 239 -13.76 -11.07 -24.01
N VAL A 240 -13.16 -10.73 -22.86
CA VAL A 240 -11.77 -11.12 -22.53
C VAL A 240 -11.68 -12.60 -22.23
N LEU A 241 -12.61 -13.14 -21.43
CA LEU A 241 -12.57 -14.53 -21.01
C LEU A 241 -12.88 -15.52 -22.13
N THR A 242 -13.60 -15.08 -23.17
CA THR A 242 -13.85 -15.88 -24.38
C THR A 242 -12.71 -15.80 -25.41
N HIS A 243 -11.68 -14.99 -25.16
CA HIS A 243 -10.57 -14.85 -26.10
C HIS A 243 -9.77 -16.17 -26.21
N PRO A 244 -9.47 -16.68 -27.43
CA PRO A 244 -8.83 -17.98 -27.63
C PRO A 244 -7.47 -18.15 -26.93
N GLU A 245 -6.71 -17.06 -26.78
CA GLU A 245 -5.43 -17.07 -26.07
C GLU A 245 -5.55 -16.96 -24.54
N VAL A 246 -6.69 -16.50 -24.02
CA VAL A 246 -6.92 -16.32 -22.57
C VAL A 246 -7.61 -17.54 -21.98
N HIS A 247 -8.63 -18.04 -22.67
CA HIS A 247 -9.50 -19.10 -22.18
C HIS A 247 -8.75 -20.38 -21.71
N PRO A 248 -7.71 -20.88 -22.40
CA PRO A 248 -6.95 -22.05 -21.91
C PRO A 248 -6.30 -21.81 -20.54
N HIS A 249 -5.90 -20.57 -20.24
CA HIS A 249 -5.24 -20.18 -19.00
C HIS A 249 -6.17 -20.18 -17.77
N LEU A 250 -7.49 -20.31 -17.99
CA LEU A 250 -8.51 -20.38 -16.94
C LEU A 250 -8.48 -21.70 -16.16
N HIS A 251 -7.99 -22.75 -16.79
CA HIS A 251 -8.08 -24.11 -16.27
C HIS A 251 -6.77 -24.61 -15.65
N HIS A 252 -5.77 -23.72 -15.48
CA HIS A 252 -4.44 -24.10 -15.00
C HIS A 252 -4.39 -24.38 -13.49
N ASN A 253 -5.35 -23.90 -12.70
CA ASN A 253 -5.41 -24.11 -11.25
C ASN A 253 -6.86 -24.01 -10.74
N THR A 254 -7.17 -24.78 -9.69
CA THR A 254 -8.43 -24.79 -8.93
C THR A 254 -8.94 -23.39 -8.52
N ALA A 255 -8.05 -22.43 -8.22
CA ALA A 255 -8.47 -21.07 -7.86
C ALA A 255 -9.15 -20.33 -9.02
N ARG A 256 -8.61 -20.43 -10.24
CA ARG A 256 -9.17 -19.78 -11.44
C ARG A 256 -10.47 -20.43 -11.89
N ILE A 257 -10.51 -21.75 -11.80
CA ILE A 257 -11.72 -22.56 -12.01
C ILE A 257 -12.86 -22.11 -11.08
N ALA A 258 -12.56 -21.84 -9.80
CA ALA A 258 -13.55 -21.35 -8.85
C ALA A 258 -14.11 -19.97 -9.23
N VAL A 259 -13.28 -19.08 -9.79
CA VAL A 259 -13.71 -17.77 -10.31
C VAL A 259 -14.66 -17.96 -11.51
N VAL A 260 -14.32 -18.81 -12.47
CA VAL A 260 -15.17 -19.12 -13.64
C VAL A 260 -16.53 -19.69 -13.23
N ARG A 261 -16.55 -20.61 -12.26
CA ARG A 261 -17.80 -21.14 -11.68
C ARG A 261 -18.64 -20.03 -11.05
N SER A 262 -18.00 -19.08 -10.37
CA SER A 262 -18.68 -17.98 -9.70
C SER A 262 -19.30 -17.00 -10.69
N ILE A 263 -18.61 -16.72 -11.80
CA ILE A 263 -19.14 -15.91 -12.91
C ILE A 263 -20.34 -16.61 -13.56
N THR A 264 -20.23 -17.91 -13.84
CA THR A 264 -21.33 -18.68 -14.44
C THR A 264 -22.56 -18.69 -13.54
N SER A 265 -22.37 -18.84 -12.22
CA SER A 265 -23.43 -18.74 -11.22
C SER A 265 -24.08 -17.35 -11.18
N LEU A 266 -23.28 -16.28 -11.29
CA LEU A 266 -23.78 -14.91 -11.36
C LEU A 266 -24.66 -14.68 -12.60
N LEU A 267 -24.19 -15.10 -13.77
CA LEU A 267 -24.94 -15.02 -15.03
C LEU A 267 -26.25 -15.82 -14.95
N ALA A 268 -26.24 -16.92 -14.23
CA ALA A 268 -27.42 -17.75 -14.00
C ALA A 268 -28.39 -17.19 -12.93
N SER A 269 -28.02 -16.13 -12.20
CA SER A 269 -28.83 -15.57 -11.12
C SER A 269 -30.03 -14.76 -11.64
N LYS A 270 -31.16 -14.86 -10.95
CA LYS A 270 -32.40 -14.14 -11.34
C LYS A 270 -32.21 -12.62 -11.47
N PRO A 271 -31.53 -11.91 -10.56
CA PRO A 271 -31.32 -10.47 -10.70
C PRO A 271 -30.55 -10.10 -11.98
N CYS A 272 -29.52 -10.88 -12.34
CA CYS A 272 -28.73 -10.65 -13.53
C CYS A 272 -29.55 -10.90 -14.81
N VAL A 273 -30.30 -12.01 -14.84
CA VAL A 273 -31.19 -12.36 -15.96
C VAL A 273 -32.27 -11.30 -16.18
N ASP A 274 -32.94 -10.86 -15.11
CA ASP A 274 -33.98 -9.83 -15.19
C ASP A 274 -33.40 -8.48 -15.66
N HIS A 275 -32.22 -8.11 -15.15
CA HIS A 275 -31.53 -6.86 -15.54
C HIS A 275 -31.11 -6.86 -17.02
N LEU A 276 -30.40 -7.90 -17.46
CA LEU A 276 -29.98 -8.05 -18.86
C LEU A 276 -31.15 -8.23 -19.83
N GLY A 277 -32.21 -8.92 -19.40
CA GLY A 277 -33.42 -9.14 -20.18
C GLY A 277 -34.18 -7.84 -20.50
N GLY A 278 -34.12 -6.85 -19.61
CA GLY A 278 -34.70 -5.52 -19.79
C GLY A 278 -33.73 -4.45 -20.34
N HIS A 279 -32.45 -4.75 -20.52
CA HIS A 279 -31.44 -3.77 -20.90
C HIS A 279 -31.43 -3.48 -22.41
N LYS A 280 -31.08 -2.23 -22.81
CA LYS A 280 -30.94 -1.85 -24.23
C LYS A 280 -29.90 -2.69 -25.01
N TYR A 281 -28.89 -3.22 -24.30
CA TYR A 281 -27.83 -4.08 -24.86
C TYR A 281 -28.15 -5.58 -24.86
N ARG A 282 -29.41 -5.98 -24.65
CA ARG A 282 -29.81 -7.40 -24.61
C ARG A 282 -29.29 -8.20 -25.80
N ARG A 283 -29.46 -7.72 -27.03
CA ARG A 283 -29.07 -8.44 -28.26
C ARG A 283 -27.55 -8.63 -28.38
N PRO A 284 -26.71 -7.59 -28.27
CA PRO A 284 -25.26 -7.75 -28.19
C PRO A 284 -24.79 -8.68 -27.06
N MET A 285 -25.41 -8.60 -25.87
CA MET A 285 -25.07 -9.47 -24.74
C MET A 285 -25.43 -10.94 -24.98
N GLN A 286 -26.56 -11.23 -25.65
CA GLN A 286 -26.91 -12.60 -26.03
C GLN A 286 -25.83 -13.23 -26.95
N ARG A 287 -25.22 -12.44 -27.85
CA ARG A 287 -24.12 -12.91 -28.72
C ARG A 287 -22.84 -13.18 -27.91
N LEU A 288 -22.48 -12.33 -26.96
CA LEU A 288 -21.35 -12.58 -26.04
C LEU A 288 -21.59 -13.81 -25.15
N LEU A 289 -22.81 -13.99 -24.64
CA LEU A 289 -23.18 -15.17 -23.86
C LEU A 289 -23.10 -16.45 -24.70
N ARG A 290 -23.50 -16.39 -25.98
CA ARG A 290 -23.32 -17.52 -26.90
C ARG A 290 -21.84 -17.90 -27.04
N LEU A 291 -20.94 -16.92 -27.22
CA LEU A 291 -19.50 -17.19 -27.27
C LEU A 291 -18.99 -17.81 -25.97
N TRP A 292 -19.49 -17.35 -24.82
CA TRP A 292 -19.18 -17.94 -23.52
C TRP A 292 -19.63 -19.39 -23.40
N LEU A 293 -20.77 -19.77 -23.97
CA LEU A 293 -21.24 -21.16 -24.00
C LEU A 293 -20.32 -22.06 -24.82
N GLU A 294 -19.88 -21.58 -25.98
CA GLU A 294 -19.07 -22.38 -26.92
C GLU A 294 -17.63 -22.62 -26.42
N THR A 295 -17.21 -21.99 -25.32
CA THR A 295 -15.88 -22.21 -24.72
C THR A 295 -15.74 -23.55 -23.99
N PRO A 296 -14.57 -24.24 -24.08
CA PRO A 296 -14.31 -25.48 -23.36
C PRO A 296 -14.55 -25.37 -21.85
N GLU A 297 -15.03 -26.41 -21.17
CA GLU A 297 -15.25 -26.31 -19.72
C GLU A 297 -15.20 -27.66 -19.03
N HIS A 298 -14.93 -27.64 -17.71
CA HIS A 298 -15.03 -28.83 -16.88
C HIS A 298 -16.48 -29.29 -16.72
N ILE A 299 -16.66 -30.61 -16.65
CA ILE A 299 -17.98 -31.25 -16.53
C ILE A 299 -18.80 -30.73 -15.33
N GLU A 300 -18.15 -30.28 -14.26
CA GLU A 300 -18.83 -29.74 -13.08
C GLU A 300 -19.46 -28.35 -13.27
N VAL A 301 -19.07 -27.59 -14.30
CA VAL A 301 -19.60 -26.23 -14.59
C VAL A 301 -20.53 -26.24 -15.81
N LEU A 302 -20.38 -27.21 -16.70
CA LEU A 302 -21.20 -27.35 -17.92
C LEU A 302 -22.72 -27.29 -17.69
N PRO A 303 -23.32 -27.97 -16.68
CA PRO A 303 -24.77 -27.86 -16.44
C PRO A 303 -25.24 -26.42 -16.23
N GLN A 304 -24.43 -25.61 -15.53
CA GLN A 304 -24.76 -24.21 -15.26
C GLN A 304 -24.64 -23.33 -16.51
N LYS A 305 -23.67 -23.62 -17.40
CA LYS A 305 -23.56 -22.98 -18.71
C LYS A 305 -24.78 -23.31 -19.57
N VAL A 306 -25.13 -24.59 -19.69
CA VAL A 306 -26.30 -25.04 -20.49
C VAL A 306 -27.60 -24.38 -20.03
N ALA A 307 -27.80 -24.23 -18.72
CA ALA A 307 -28.99 -23.56 -18.17
C ALA A 307 -29.12 -22.07 -18.59
N LEU A 308 -28.04 -21.41 -19.05
CA LEU A 308 -28.11 -20.04 -19.56
C LEU A 308 -28.90 -19.96 -20.88
N ILE A 309 -28.97 -21.04 -21.65
CA ILE A 309 -29.70 -21.10 -22.94
C ILE A 309 -31.18 -20.82 -22.71
N GLU A 310 -31.77 -21.49 -21.72
CA GLU A 310 -33.16 -21.24 -21.31
C GLU A 310 -33.32 -19.83 -20.74
N LYS A 311 -32.47 -19.47 -19.76
CA LYS A 311 -32.60 -18.22 -18.99
C LYS A 311 -32.53 -16.97 -19.86
N TYR A 312 -31.70 -16.98 -20.90
CA TYR A 312 -31.54 -15.84 -21.83
C TYR A 312 -32.26 -16.05 -23.17
N SER A 313 -32.98 -17.17 -23.33
CA SER A 313 -33.69 -17.56 -24.57
C SER A 313 -32.78 -17.54 -25.80
N LEU A 314 -31.66 -18.24 -25.73
CA LEU A 314 -30.61 -18.28 -26.76
C LEU A 314 -30.92 -19.34 -27.83
N GLU A 315 -31.83 -19.04 -28.75
CA GLU A 315 -32.23 -19.98 -29.82
C GLU A 315 -31.04 -20.44 -30.69
N GLU A 316 -30.10 -19.55 -30.97
CA GLU A 316 -28.89 -19.84 -31.77
C GLU A 316 -27.92 -20.83 -31.09
N ALA A 317 -28.05 -21.05 -29.77
CA ALA A 317 -27.21 -21.97 -29.00
C ALA A 317 -27.79 -23.40 -28.89
N LEU A 318 -28.98 -23.64 -29.44
CA LEU A 318 -29.64 -24.95 -29.41
C LEU A 318 -28.89 -26.07 -30.15
N PRO A 319 -28.19 -25.83 -31.28
CA PRO A 319 -27.30 -26.83 -31.88
C PRO A 319 -26.17 -27.26 -30.93
N TRP A 320 -25.60 -26.33 -30.17
CA TRP A 320 -24.58 -26.64 -29.17
C TRP A 320 -25.15 -27.47 -28.01
N ALA A 321 -26.36 -27.17 -27.53
CA ALA A 321 -27.02 -27.99 -26.50
C ALA A 321 -27.24 -29.45 -26.93
N LEU A 322 -27.62 -29.68 -28.18
CA LEU A 322 -27.76 -31.03 -28.75
C LEU A 322 -26.40 -31.75 -28.79
N GLU A 323 -25.36 -31.08 -29.27
CA GLU A 323 -24.02 -31.66 -29.42
C GLU A 323 -23.35 -31.95 -28.07
N VAL A 324 -23.63 -31.15 -27.02
CA VAL A 324 -23.19 -31.43 -25.65
C VAL A 324 -23.77 -32.75 -25.14
N VAL A 325 -25.07 -33.01 -25.37
CA VAL A 325 -25.72 -34.28 -24.98
C VAL A 325 -25.11 -35.46 -25.73
N ILE A 326 -24.76 -35.29 -27.01
CA ILE A 326 -24.16 -36.34 -27.85
C ILE A 326 -22.68 -36.59 -27.50
N THR A 327 -21.91 -35.53 -27.22
CA THR A 327 -20.46 -35.64 -26.97
C THR A 327 -20.13 -36.30 -25.64
N CYS A 328 -20.92 -36.02 -24.59
CA CYS A 328 -20.79 -36.66 -23.28
C CYS A 328 -20.96 -38.19 -23.30
N GLN A 329 -21.54 -38.75 -24.37
CA GLN A 329 -21.74 -40.18 -24.56
C GLN A 329 -20.41 -40.92 -24.80
N ARG A 330 -19.39 -40.24 -25.37
CA ARG A 330 -18.22 -40.92 -25.95
C ARG A 330 -16.94 -40.89 -25.12
N ASN A 331 -16.82 -40.03 -24.09
CA ASN A 331 -15.52 -39.64 -23.54
C ASN A 331 -15.39 -39.48 -21.99
N GLU A 332 -16.25 -40.07 -21.14
CA GLU A 332 -16.27 -39.70 -19.69
C GLU A 332 -15.80 -40.76 -18.65
N PRO A 333 -15.12 -40.33 -17.57
CA PRO A 333 -14.77 -41.17 -16.41
C PRO A 333 -15.94 -41.32 -15.39
N PRO A 334 -16.01 -42.45 -14.66
CA PRO A 334 -17.17 -42.85 -13.83
C PRO A 334 -17.49 -41.97 -12.59
N VAL A 335 -16.69 -40.96 -12.27
CA VAL A 335 -16.78 -40.16 -11.03
C VAL A 335 -17.75 -38.96 -11.15
N ALA A 336 -18.26 -38.66 -12.36
CA ALA A 336 -19.04 -37.44 -12.64
C ALA A 336 -20.57 -37.64 -12.81
N GLY A 337 -21.13 -38.78 -12.40
CA GLY A 337 -22.51 -39.18 -12.73
C GLY A 337 -23.62 -38.15 -12.41
N HIS A 338 -23.49 -37.38 -11.33
CA HIS A 338 -24.48 -36.35 -10.98
C HIS A 338 -24.45 -35.13 -11.93
N PHE A 339 -23.27 -34.72 -12.40
CA PHE A 339 -23.14 -33.58 -13.30
C PHE A 339 -23.63 -33.92 -14.70
N ARG A 340 -23.34 -35.14 -15.18
CA ARG A 340 -23.92 -35.69 -16.42
C ARG A 340 -25.44 -35.68 -16.37
N GLN A 341 -26.01 -36.13 -15.25
CA GLN A 341 -27.46 -36.09 -15.04
C GLN A 341 -28.01 -34.67 -15.17
N GLN A 342 -27.46 -33.70 -14.45
CA GLN A 342 -27.92 -32.30 -14.50
C GLN A 342 -27.78 -31.72 -15.91
N MET A 343 -26.65 -31.97 -16.57
CA MET A 343 -26.38 -31.44 -17.90
C MET A 343 -27.38 -31.96 -18.95
N VAL A 344 -27.65 -33.27 -19.00
CA VAL A 344 -28.62 -33.86 -19.94
C VAL A 344 -30.03 -33.30 -19.70
N MET A 345 -30.40 -33.14 -18.42
CA MET A 345 -31.69 -32.56 -18.05
C MET A 345 -31.82 -31.09 -18.51
N GLU A 346 -30.81 -30.26 -18.28
CA GLU A 346 -30.81 -28.85 -18.70
C GLU A 346 -30.75 -28.68 -20.23
N ALA A 347 -30.00 -29.52 -20.94
CA ALA A 347 -29.86 -29.44 -22.39
C ALA A 347 -31.15 -29.85 -23.12
N THR A 348 -31.77 -30.97 -22.72
CA THR A 348 -33.06 -31.42 -23.27
C THR A 348 -34.19 -30.45 -22.93
N ARG A 349 -34.16 -29.87 -21.73
CA ARG A 349 -35.06 -28.79 -21.31
C ARG A 349 -34.91 -27.55 -22.20
N ALA A 350 -33.69 -27.10 -22.47
CA ALA A 350 -33.44 -25.96 -23.35
C ALA A 350 -33.95 -26.22 -24.78
N LEU A 351 -33.70 -27.41 -25.34
CA LEU A 351 -34.22 -27.85 -26.64
C LEU A 351 -35.75 -27.80 -26.70
N ALA A 352 -36.43 -28.19 -25.62
CA ALA A 352 -37.88 -28.20 -25.56
C ALA A 352 -38.52 -26.84 -25.27
N LEU A 353 -38.04 -26.09 -24.28
CA LEU A 353 -38.65 -24.83 -23.82
C LEU A 353 -38.28 -23.62 -24.70
N VAL A 354 -37.05 -23.56 -25.20
CA VAL A 354 -36.61 -22.48 -26.10
C VAL A 354 -36.87 -22.84 -27.55
N GLY A 355 -36.60 -24.10 -27.93
CA GLY A 355 -36.79 -24.55 -29.30
C GLY A 355 -38.25 -24.87 -29.66
N GLY A 356 -39.02 -25.40 -28.71
CA GLY A 356 -40.42 -25.77 -28.95
C GLY A 356 -40.59 -26.72 -30.15
N LYS A 357 -41.76 -26.67 -30.80
CA LYS A 357 -42.10 -27.57 -31.91
C LYS A 357 -41.19 -27.41 -33.13
N LYS A 358 -40.61 -26.22 -33.33
CA LYS A 358 -39.67 -25.90 -34.43
C LYS A 358 -38.40 -26.75 -34.37
N HIS A 359 -37.93 -27.10 -33.17
CA HIS A 359 -36.69 -27.83 -32.95
C HIS A 359 -36.92 -29.27 -32.45
N ALA A 360 -38.16 -29.77 -32.48
CA ALA A 360 -38.52 -31.10 -31.99
C ALA A 360 -37.74 -32.25 -32.67
N ALA A 361 -37.36 -32.09 -33.94
CA ALA A 361 -36.52 -33.06 -34.66
C ALA A 361 -35.12 -33.24 -34.02
N ALA A 362 -34.63 -32.27 -33.24
CA ALA A 362 -33.40 -32.41 -32.46
C ALA A 362 -33.58 -33.35 -31.26
N LEU A 363 -34.74 -33.27 -30.58
CA LEU A 363 -35.09 -34.18 -29.50
C LEU A 363 -35.36 -35.60 -30.03
N GLU A 364 -35.94 -35.74 -31.21
CA GLU A 364 -36.18 -37.02 -31.87
C GLU A 364 -34.87 -37.78 -32.15
N ARG A 365 -33.79 -37.08 -32.55
CA ARG A 365 -32.46 -37.69 -32.71
C ARG A 365 -31.90 -38.30 -31.42
N LEU A 366 -32.33 -37.82 -30.25
CA LEU A 366 -31.89 -38.37 -28.96
C LEU A 366 -32.64 -39.64 -28.56
N LEU A 367 -33.70 -40.04 -29.28
CA LEU A 367 -34.40 -41.31 -29.05
C LEU A 367 -33.55 -42.54 -29.42
N GLU A 368 -32.55 -42.35 -30.30
CA GLU A 368 -31.59 -43.38 -30.68
C GLU A 368 -30.54 -43.65 -29.59
N CYS A 369 -30.49 -42.82 -28.53
CA CYS A 369 -29.50 -42.93 -27.45
C CYS A 369 -30.04 -43.79 -26.29
N ASP A 370 -29.56 -45.03 -26.17
CA ASP A 370 -29.95 -46.01 -25.15
C ASP A 370 -29.15 -45.94 -23.83
N GLU A 371 -28.25 -44.96 -23.71
CA GLU A 371 -27.40 -44.81 -22.53
C GLU A 371 -28.20 -44.43 -21.27
N ALA A 372 -27.86 -45.07 -20.15
CA ALA A 372 -28.41 -44.75 -18.84
C ALA A 372 -27.78 -43.46 -18.27
N VAL A 373 -28.65 -42.52 -17.87
CA VAL A 373 -28.31 -41.27 -17.18
C VAL A 373 -28.26 -41.50 -15.67
N VAL A 374 -29.20 -42.27 -15.13
CA VAL A 374 -29.23 -42.71 -13.73
C VAL A 374 -29.58 -44.19 -13.71
N SER A 375 -28.80 -44.99 -12.97
CA SER A 375 -29.12 -46.39 -12.69
C SER A 375 -28.92 -46.67 -11.20
N VAL A 376 -30.00 -47.04 -10.52
CA VAL A 376 -29.99 -47.42 -9.11
C VAL A 376 -30.34 -48.90 -9.02
N ALA A 377 -29.40 -49.70 -8.51
CA ALA A 377 -29.63 -51.12 -8.28
C ALA A 377 -30.70 -51.29 -7.17
N GLY A 378 -31.77 -52.01 -7.48
CA GLY A 378 -32.81 -52.34 -6.50
C GLY A 378 -32.31 -53.38 -5.50
N ARG A 379 -32.95 -53.44 -4.31
CA ARG A 379 -32.63 -54.47 -3.30
C ARG A 379 -33.01 -55.88 -3.73
N GLN A 380 -33.84 -56.03 -4.78
CA GLN A 380 -34.18 -57.31 -5.41
C GLN A 380 -33.91 -57.28 -6.94
N PRO A 381 -33.60 -58.42 -7.57
CA PRO A 381 -33.48 -58.53 -9.03
C PRO A 381 -34.75 -58.02 -9.73
N GLY A 382 -34.62 -57.08 -10.66
CA GLY A 382 -35.75 -56.48 -11.39
C GLY A 382 -36.42 -55.26 -10.73
N THR A 383 -35.96 -54.81 -9.56
CA THR A 383 -36.49 -53.60 -8.86
C THR A 383 -35.61 -52.36 -9.02
N GLY A 384 -34.64 -52.37 -9.95
CA GLY A 384 -33.75 -51.25 -10.20
C GLY A 384 -34.43 -50.13 -10.99
N LEU A 385 -34.07 -48.88 -10.70
CA LEU A 385 -34.57 -47.70 -11.42
C LEU A 385 -33.51 -47.26 -12.43
N SER A 386 -33.84 -47.30 -13.72
CA SER A 386 -32.98 -46.85 -14.82
C SER A 386 -33.70 -45.78 -15.65
N VAL A 387 -33.05 -44.63 -15.85
CA VAL A 387 -33.54 -43.55 -16.72
C VAL A 387 -32.52 -43.35 -17.84
N GLN A 388 -32.95 -43.52 -19.09
CA GLN A 388 -32.10 -43.36 -20.28
C GLN A 388 -32.31 -42.00 -20.95
N ILE A 389 -31.36 -41.58 -21.79
CA ILE A 389 -31.46 -40.31 -22.54
C ILE A 389 -32.74 -40.29 -23.40
N ARG A 390 -33.06 -41.40 -24.07
CA ARG A 390 -34.30 -41.57 -24.84
C ARG A 390 -35.58 -41.41 -24.01
N ASP A 391 -35.58 -41.78 -22.73
CA ASP A 391 -36.74 -41.61 -21.84
C ASP A 391 -37.01 -40.12 -21.57
N ILE A 392 -35.93 -39.35 -21.34
CA ILE A 392 -35.97 -37.90 -21.12
C ILE A 392 -36.40 -37.18 -22.41
N ALA A 393 -35.82 -37.56 -23.55
CA ALA A 393 -36.15 -36.98 -24.84
C ALA A 393 -37.62 -37.24 -25.23
N LEU A 394 -38.11 -38.46 -25.02
CA LEU A 394 -39.51 -38.83 -25.27
C LEU A 394 -40.47 -38.00 -24.42
N ALA A 395 -40.19 -37.81 -23.13
CA ALA A 395 -41.04 -37.01 -22.25
C ALA A 395 -41.14 -35.53 -22.73
N TRP A 396 -40.02 -34.95 -23.18
CA TRP A 396 -40.02 -33.60 -23.76
C TRP A 396 -40.71 -33.53 -25.13
N LEU A 397 -40.63 -34.58 -25.95
CA LEU A 397 -41.36 -34.67 -27.22
C LEU A 397 -42.88 -34.73 -27.01
N VAL A 398 -43.34 -35.52 -26.05
CA VAL A 398 -44.76 -35.57 -25.62
C VAL A 398 -45.21 -34.19 -25.12
N TYR A 399 -44.38 -33.50 -24.35
CA TYR A 399 -44.66 -32.14 -23.89
C TYR A 399 -44.82 -31.14 -25.05
N VAL A 400 -43.86 -31.10 -25.98
CA VAL A 400 -43.80 -30.16 -27.11
C VAL A 400 -44.88 -30.42 -28.16
N THR A 401 -45.33 -31.67 -28.29
CA THR A 401 -46.42 -32.06 -29.20
C THR A 401 -47.80 -32.06 -28.54
N GLU A 402 -47.88 -31.65 -27.26
CA GLU A 402 -49.12 -31.52 -26.49
C GLU A 402 -49.92 -32.83 -26.32
N GLN A 403 -49.23 -33.98 -26.32
CA GLN A 403 -49.84 -35.30 -26.14
C GLN A 403 -50.05 -35.67 -24.66
N ASP A 404 -50.84 -36.72 -24.39
CA ASP A 404 -51.09 -37.18 -23.01
C ASP A 404 -50.00 -38.15 -22.53
N PHE A 405 -49.30 -37.76 -21.47
CA PHE A 405 -48.22 -38.55 -20.85
C PHE A 405 -48.66 -39.95 -20.40
N GLU A 406 -49.94 -40.18 -20.10
CA GLU A 406 -50.44 -41.50 -19.69
C GLU A 406 -50.39 -42.53 -20.83
N GLN A 407 -50.58 -42.09 -22.08
CA GLN A 407 -50.52 -42.95 -23.26
C GLN A 407 -49.11 -43.53 -23.49
N TYR A 408 -48.10 -42.86 -22.93
CA TYR A 408 -46.69 -43.24 -23.00
C TYR A 408 -46.18 -43.91 -21.70
N GLY A 409 -47.06 -44.21 -20.74
CA GLY A 409 -46.68 -44.81 -19.45
C GLY A 409 -46.01 -43.84 -18.46
N LEU A 410 -45.90 -42.56 -18.79
CA LEU A 410 -45.21 -41.51 -18.02
C LEU A 410 -46.12 -40.84 -16.98
N ARG A 411 -46.84 -41.63 -16.18
CA ARG A 411 -47.84 -41.13 -15.21
C ARG A 411 -47.28 -40.14 -14.19
N GLN A 412 -46.07 -40.42 -13.69
CA GLN A 412 -45.41 -39.56 -12.69
C GLN A 412 -44.87 -38.26 -13.29
N ALA A 413 -44.52 -38.28 -14.59
CA ALA A 413 -44.04 -37.09 -15.30
C ALA A 413 -45.18 -36.09 -15.56
N LYS A 414 -46.41 -36.56 -15.79
CA LYS A 414 -47.59 -35.73 -16.07
C LYS A 414 -47.74 -34.57 -15.08
N THR A 415 -47.72 -34.86 -13.78
CA THR A 415 -47.83 -33.85 -12.72
C THR A 415 -46.69 -32.82 -12.77
N ALA A 416 -45.46 -33.28 -13.00
CA ALA A 416 -44.30 -32.39 -13.08
C ALA A 416 -44.36 -31.47 -14.31
N PHE A 417 -44.74 -32.00 -15.48
CA PHE A 417 -44.89 -31.21 -16.70
C PHE A 417 -46.08 -30.25 -16.67
N GLU A 418 -47.19 -30.60 -16.00
CA GLU A 418 -48.29 -29.67 -15.74
C GLU A 418 -47.86 -28.47 -14.88
N GLN A 419 -46.97 -28.69 -13.90
CA GLN A 419 -46.38 -27.61 -13.12
C GLN A 419 -45.38 -26.79 -13.95
N ILE A 420 -44.62 -27.41 -14.86
CA ILE A 420 -43.74 -26.70 -15.80
C ILE A 420 -44.54 -25.81 -16.75
N ARG A 421 -45.73 -26.25 -17.22
CA ARG A 421 -46.64 -25.39 -18.02
C ARG A 421 -47.05 -24.12 -17.27
N LYS A 422 -47.24 -24.20 -15.94
CA LYS A 422 -47.63 -23.06 -15.08
C LYS A 422 -46.44 -22.19 -14.68
N ASN A 423 -45.30 -22.82 -14.41
CA ASN A 423 -44.06 -22.18 -14.03
C ASN A 423 -42.91 -22.86 -14.78
N PRO A 424 -42.41 -22.24 -15.87
CA PRO A 424 -41.31 -22.80 -16.65
C PRO A 424 -40.05 -23.09 -15.85
N GLN A 425 -39.88 -22.53 -14.64
CA GLN A 425 -38.75 -22.77 -13.74
C GLN A 425 -38.96 -23.96 -12.78
N HIS A 426 -40.10 -24.65 -12.83
CA HIS A 426 -40.36 -25.81 -11.99
C HIS A 426 -39.30 -26.90 -12.23
N SER A 427 -38.85 -27.54 -11.14
CA SER A 427 -37.82 -28.59 -11.23
C SER A 427 -38.46 -29.90 -11.70
N LEU A 428 -37.82 -30.57 -12.66
CA LEU A 428 -38.27 -31.87 -13.18
C LEU A 428 -37.56 -33.00 -12.41
N PRO A 429 -38.24 -33.75 -11.53
CA PRO A 429 -37.61 -34.84 -10.80
C PRO A 429 -37.28 -35.98 -11.77
N ILE A 430 -35.99 -36.30 -11.95
CA ILE A 430 -35.56 -37.29 -12.95
C ILE A 430 -36.23 -38.67 -12.77
N GLN A 431 -36.51 -39.05 -11.52
CA GLN A 431 -37.14 -40.32 -11.17
C GLN A 431 -38.56 -40.45 -11.75
N SER A 432 -39.24 -39.32 -11.99
CA SER A 432 -40.57 -39.30 -12.60
C SER A 432 -40.58 -39.73 -14.08
N LEU A 433 -39.39 -39.80 -14.70
CA LEU A 433 -39.17 -40.17 -16.10
C LEU A 433 -38.78 -41.65 -16.26
N SER A 434 -38.74 -42.43 -15.18
CA SER A 434 -38.33 -43.84 -15.27
C SER A 434 -39.40 -44.71 -15.94
N LEU A 435 -38.97 -45.53 -16.90
CA LEU A 435 -39.79 -46.56 -17.53
C LEU A 435 -39.08 -47.92 -17.38
N ASP A 436 -39.85 -48.98 -17.15
CA ASP A 436 -39.35 -50.34 -17.33
C ASP A 436 -39.17 -50.65 -18.83
N GLU A 437 -38.36 -51.65 -19.18
CA GLU A 437 -38.00 -51.93 -20.57
C GLU A 437 -39.22 -52.21 -21.45
N GLN A 438 -40.22 -52.93 -20.92
CA GLN A 438 -41.43 -53.29 -21.67
C GLN A 438 -42.32 -52.07 -21.90
N SER A 439 -42.47 -51.19 -20.91
CA SER A 439 -43.19 -49.93 -21.05
C SER A 439 -42.48 -48.96 -21.98
N ARG A 440 -41.14 -48.95 -21.97
CA ARG A 440 -40.32 -48.11 -22.85
C ARG A 440 -40.47 -48.48 -24.32
N GLU A 441 -40.36 -49.76 -24.67
CA GLU A 441 -40.54 -50.23 -26.05
C GLU A 441 -41.94 -49.86 -26.58
N LYS A 442 -42.98 -50.02 -25.75
CA LYS A 442 -44.36 -49.61 -26.08
C LYS A 442 -44.47 -48.10 -26.32
N ALA A 443 -43.85 -47.29 -25.45
CA ALA A 443 -43.90 -45.84 -25.56
C ALA A 443 -43.16 -45.33 -26.81
N LEU A 444 -42.01 -45.93 -27.16
CA LEU A 444 -41.28 -45.60 -28.38
C LEU A 444 -42.00 -46.06 -29.66
N ALA A 445 -42.65 -47.24 -29.64
CA ALA A 445 -43.48 -47.71 -30.74
C ALA A 445 -44.74 -46.84 -30.94
N HIS A 446 -45.32 -46.34 -29.84
CA HIS A 446 -46.42 -45.39 -29.89
C HIS A 446 -45.98 -44.05 -30.49
N TRP A 447 -44.80 -43.55 -30.08
CA TRP A 447 -44.21 -42.35 -30.65
C TRP A 447 -43.92 -42.49 -32.14
N SER A 448 -43.33 -43.61 -32.59
CA SER A 448 -42.98 -43.81 -33.99
C SER A 448 -44.20 -43.89 -34.90
N ALA A 449 -45.31 -44.49 -34.44
CA ALA A 449 -46.58 -44.47 -35.14
C ALA A 449 -47.14 -43.04 -35.28
N TYR A 450 -47.10 -42.26 -34.19
CA TYR A 450 -47.52 -40.85 -34.21
C TYR A 450 -46.66 -40.00 -35.16
N ALA A 451 -45.33 -40.16 -35.13
CA ALA A 451 -44.39 -39.41 -35.96
C ALA A 451 -44.54 -39.74 -37.45
N ALA A 452 -44.90 -40.98 -37.81
CA ALA A 452 -45.19 -41.38 -39.18
C ALA A 452 -46.46 -40.71 -39.74
N GLU A 453 -47.47 -40.49 -38.89
CA GLU A 453 -48.72 -39.80 -39.26
C GLU A 453 -48.60 -38.28 -39.19
N ASN A 454 -47.69 -37.75 -38.35
CA ASN A 454 -47.51 -36.33 -38.08
C ASN A 454 -46.02 -35.92 -38.17
N PRO A 455 -45.48 -35.74 -39.38
CA PRO A 455 -44.05 -35.47 -39.55
C PRO A 455 -43.62 -34.17 -38.88
N LEU A 456 -42.55 -34.22 -38.10
CA LEU A 456 -41.94 -33.06 -37.45
C LEU A 456 -41.32 -32.10 -38.47
N PRO A 457 -41.23 -30.78 -38.16
CA PRO A 457 -40.53 -29.84 -39.03
C PRO A 457 -39.06 -30.25 -39.21
N PRO A 458 -38.49 -30.09 -40.42
CA PRO A 458 -37.10 -30.46 -40.68
C PRO A 458 -36.15 -29.61 -39.83
N LEU A 459 -35.04 -30.22 -39.40
CA LEU A 459 -34.00 -29.53 -38.63
C LEU A 459 -33.58 -28.21 -39.30
N PRO A 460 -33.57 -27.08 -38.58
CA PRO A 460 -33.11 -25.80 -39.10
C PRO A 460 -31.70 -25.88 -39.68
N ALA A 461 -31.39 -25.02 -40.66
CA ALA A 461 -30.09 -25.00 -41.35
C ALA A 461 -28.89 -24.84 -40.40
N GLU A 462 -29.10 -24.22 -39.23
CA GLU A 462 -28.13 -24.03 -38.15
C GLU A 462 -27.59 -25.36 -37.56
N TYR A 463 -28.34 -26.47 -37.68
CA TYR A 463 -27.90 -27.81 -37.27
C TYR A 463 -27.08 -28.55 -38.36
N LYS A 464 -26.99 -28.00 -39.57
CA LYS A 464 -26.32 -28.62 -40.74
C LYS A 464 -24.93 -28.04 -41.01
N THR A 465 -24.60 -26.88 -40.45
CA THR A 465 -23.24 -26.35 -40.40
C THR A 465 -22.34 -27.25 -39.54
N GLN A 466 -21.06 -27.40 -39.91
CA GLN A 466 -20.07 -28.37 -39.37
C GLN A 466 -20.20 -28.67 -37.86
N PRO A 467 -19.88 -29.91 -37.41
CA PRO A 467 -20.08 -30.33 -36.03
C PRO A 467 -19.39 -29.37 -35.06
N VAL A 468 -20.17 -28.76 -34.18
CA VAL A 468 -19.69 -27.86 -33.15
C VAL A 468 -18.80 -28.68 -32.21
N LYS A 469 -17.47 -28.55 -32.30
CA LYS A 469 -16.57 -29.33 -31.44
C LYS A 469 -16.77 -28.92 -29.98
N VAL A 470 -17.42 -29.77 -29.19
CA VAL A 470 -17.53 -29.61 -27.73
C VAL A 470 -16.28 -30.20 -27.07
N ALA A 471 -15.47 -29.36 -26.43
CA ALA A 471 -14.30 -29.78 -25.68
C ALA A 471 -14.62 -29.80 -24.17
N ILE A 472 -14.74 -31.01 -23.62
CA ILE A 472 -15.02 -31.23 -22.19
C ILE A 472 -13.70 -31.46 -21.46
N LEU A 473 -13.43 -30.67 -20.43
CA LEU A 473 -12.23 -30.81 -19.62
C LEU A 473 -12.42 -31.85 -18.49
N PRO A 474 -11.35 -32.55 -18.06
CA PRO A 474 -11.41 -33.56 -17.01
C PRO A 474 -11.82 -32.96 -15.65
N PRO A 475 -12.33 -33.76 -14.69
CA PRO A 475 -12.81 -33.25 -13.40
C PRO A 475 -11.72 -32.55 -12.58
N PHE A 476 -12.12 -31.60 -11.74
CA PHE A 476 -11.21 -30.73 -10.95
C PHE A 476 -10.21 -31.51 -10.09
N SER A 477 -10.60 -32.71 -9.64
CA SER A 477 -9.78 -33.60 -8.82
C SER A 477 -8.49 -34.07 -9.51
N ALA A 478 -8.37 -33.90 -10.84
CA ALA A 478 -7.18 -34.24 -11.61
C ALA A 478 -6.15 -33.10 -11.70
N VAL A 479 -6.47 -31.89 -11.20
CA VAL A 479 -5.56 -30.73 -11.20
C VAL A 479 -4.78 -30.70 -9.87
N PRO A 480 -3.43 -30.63 -9.88
CA PRO A 480 -2.64 -30.73 -8.67
C PRO A 480 -2.88 -29.52 -7.73
N PRO A 481 -3.04 -29.75 -6.42
CA PRO A 481 -3.13 -28.67 -5.45
C PRO A 481 -1.78 -27.95 -5.29
N SER A 482 -1.81 -26.62 -5.27
CA SER A 482 -0.64 -25.81 -4.89
C SER A 482 -0.30 -26.06 -3.42
N SER A 483 0.96 -26.43 -3.14
CA SER A 483 1.44 -26.83 -1.82
C SER A 483 1.60 -25.66 -0.86
N ALA A 484 0.77 -25.60 0.19
CA ALA A 484 1.04 -24.79 1.37
C ALA A 484 0.59 -25.54 2.65
N GLN A 485 1.55 -25.94 3.49
CA GLN A 485 1.31 -26.60 4.78
C GLN A 485 1.18 -25.56 5.92
N PRO A 486 0.26 -25.73 6.89
CA PRO A 486 0.20 -24.87 8.07
C PRO A 486 1.00 -25.46 9.25
N PRO A 487 1.83 -24.67 9.97
CA PRO A 487 2.54 -25.13 11.17
C PRO A 487 1.76 -24.97 12.49
N ARG A 488 2.25 -25.69 13.53
CA ARG A 488 1.64 -26.00 14.84
C ARG A 488 1.97 -25.02 15.98
N ARG A 489 1.00 -24.80 16.90
CA ARG A 489 0.98 -23.89 18.09
C ARG A 489 2.22 -23.84 19.00
N ALA A 490 2.72 -22.62 19.26
CA ALA A 490 3.41 -22.23 20.51
C ALA A 490 3.18 -20.74 20.88
N THR A 491 3.43 -20.43 22.16
CA THR A 491 3.13 -19.21 22.96
C THR A 491 4.06 -18.01 22.72
N VAL A 492 3.53 -16.79 22.85
CA VAL A 492 4.11 -15.51 22.42
C VAL A 492 5.19 -14.96 23.37
N ALA A 493 6.39 -14.77 22.83
CA ALA A 493 7.44 -13.87 23.29
C ALA A 493 7.45 -12.61 22.40
N PRO A 494 8.13 -11.50 22.74
CA PRO A 494 8.39 -10.43 21.77
C PRO A 494 9.21 -10.99 20.61
N GLU A 495 8.67 -10.97 19.39
CA GLU A 495 9.30 -11.57 18.21
C GLU A 495 9.75 -10.51 17.20
N GLY A 496 11.03 -10.59 16.80
CA GLY A 496 11.56 -10.04 15.56
C GLY A 496 13.02 -10.44 15.34
N PRO A 497 13.53 -10.48 14.09
CA PRO A 497 14.82 -11.09 13.75
C PRO A 497 16.04 -10.37 14.36
N ALA A 498 15.84 -9.16 14.91
CA ALA A 498 16.88 -8.38 15.60
C ALA A 498 16.72 -8.34 17.14
N ILE A 499 15.60 -8.80 17.70
CA ILE A 499 15.36 -8.80 19.15
C ILE A 499 15.45 -10.24 19.64
N VAL A 500 16.66 -10.65 20.02
CA VAL A 500 16.92 -11.96 20.61
C VAL A 500 16.74 -11.84 22.11
N LEU A 501 15.94 -12.70 22.75
CA LEU A 501 15.87 -12.75 24.21
C LEU A 501 17.24 -13.13 24.80
N ALA A 502 17.67 -12.38 25.81
CA ALA A 502 18.93 -12.63 26.49
C ALA A 502 18.92 -14.01 27.17
N GLU A 503 20.03 -14.74 27.06
CA GLU A 503 20.21 -15.98 27.81
C GLU A 503 20.19 -15.72 29.32
N ARG A 504 19.65 -16.68 30.09
CA ARG A 504 19.59 -16.58 31.56
C ARG A 504 20.98 -16.40 32.19
N SER A 505 22.01 -16.97 31.57
CA SER A 505 23.42 -16.82 31.93
C SER A 505 23.88 -15.36 31.88
N THR A 506 23.62 -14.67 30.77
CA THR A 506 23.99 -13.26 30.55
C THR A 506 23.21 -12.31 31.46
N VAL A 507 21.93 -12.58 31.70
CA VAL A 507 21.13 -11.82 32.68
C VAL A 507 21.66 -12.03 34.11
N GLY A 508 22.09 -13.25 34.43
CA GLY A 508 22.75 -13.55 35.71
C GLY A 508 24.06 -12.79 35.90
N LEU A 509 24.86 -12.65 34.83
CA LEU A 509 26.09 -11.82 34.85
C LEU A 509 25.79 -10.34 35.13
N LEU A 510 24.76 -9.77 34.50
CA LEU A 510 24.36 -8.37 34.77
C LEU A 510 23.96 -8.16 36.23
N LYS A 511 23.13 -9.06 36.79
CA LYS A 511 22.76 -9.01 38.22
C LYS A 511 24.00 -9.15 39.12
N GLY A 512 24.92 -10.05 38.77
CA GLY A 512 26.19 -10.19 39.45
C GLY A 512 27.02 -8.90 39.43
N ALA A 513 27.06 -8.18 38.31
CA ALA A 513 27.75 -6.90 38.20
C ALA A 513 27.09 -5.81 39.09
N GLU A 514 25.76 -5.76 39.17
CA GLU A 514 25.04 -4.84 40.07
C GLU A 514 25.33 -5.15 41.55
N GLU A 515 25.40 -6.43 41.92
CA GLU A 515 25.78 -6.85 43.28
C GLU A 515 27.23 -6.46 43.62
N LEU A 516 28.16 -6.63 42.68
CA LEU A 516 29.57 -6.22 42.86
C LEU A 516 29.70 -4.70 42.98
N LEU A 517 28.92 -3.94 42.21
CA LEU A 517 28.84 -2.48 42.33
C LEU A 517 28.36 -2.07 43.73
N ALA A 518 27.33 -2.73 44.27
CA ALA A 518 26.83 -2.50 45.62
C ALA A 518 27.88 -2.85 46.70
N ARG A 519 28.72 -3.87 46.45
CA ARG A 519 29.84 -4.27 47.33
C ARG A 519 31.12 -3.47 47.13
N ARG A 520 31.15 -2.52 46.17
CA ARG A 520 32.33 -1.73 45.76
C ARG A 520 33.51 -2.56 45.24
N ASP A 521 33.27 -3.76 44.72
CA ASP A 521 34.29 -4.56 44.02
C ASP A 521 34.30 -4.18 42.53
N TYR A 522 35.04 -3.13 42.21
CA TYR A 522 35.05 -2.56 40.87
C TYR A 522 35.83 -3.41 39.85
N ALA A 523 36.83 -4.20 40.27
CA ALA A 523 37.65 -4.98 39.35
C ALA A 523 36.86 -6.16 38.76
N GLY A 524 36.25 -6.98 39.62
CA GLY A 524 35.41 -8.10 39.17
C GLY A 524 34.19 -7.64 38.37
N MET A 525 33.66 -6.46 38.70
CA MET A 525 32.56 -5.86 37.94
C MET A 525 32.98 -5.45 36.52
N VAL A 526 34.13 -4.78 36.36
CA VAL A 526 34.64 -4.36 35.04
C VAL A 526 34.85 -5.57 34.12
N ASP A 527 35.39 -6.69 34.65
CA ASP A 527 35.58 -7.92 33.88
C ASP A 527 34.27 -8.50 33.34
N ILE A 528 33.24 -8.56 34.20
CA ILE A 528 31.91 -9.05 33.80
C ILE A 528 31.30 -8.13 32.73
N LEU A 529 31.38 -6.80 32.93
CA LEU A 529 30.80 -5.83 32.00
C LEU A 529 31.52 -5.85 30.64
N LEU A 530 32.86 -5.97 30.61
CA LEU A 530 33.61 -6.11 29.36
C LEU A 530 33.27 -7.39 28.61
N ARG A 531 33.02 -8.49 29.33
CA ARG A 531 32.57 -9.75 28.72
C ARG A 531 31.22 -9.57 28.01
N ILE A 532 30.27 -8.87 28.64
CA ILE A 532 28.97 -8.57 28.03
C ILE A 532 29.13 -7.63 26.82
N MET A 533 29.99 -6.62 26.92
CA MET A 533 30.26 -5.68 25.82
C MET A 533 30.97 -6.34 24.62
N SER A 534 31.71 -7.42 24.85
CA SER A 534 32.44 -8.16 23.81
C SER A 534 31.58 -9.18 23.05
N ASP A 535 30.39 -9.52 23.55
CA ASP A 535 29.42 -10.35 22.82
C ASP A 535 29.05 -9.64 21.50
N PRO A 536 28.97 -10.26 20.34
CA PRO A 536 28.45 -9.61 19.12
C PRO A 536 26.99 -9.18 19.24
N HIS A 537 26.14 -9.92 19.96
CA HIS A 537 24.70 -9.70 20.03
C HIS A 537 24.28 -9.01 21.33
N SER A 538 23.22 -8.19 21.27
CA SER A 538 22.63 -7.57 22.45
C SER A 538 21.27 -8.17 22.70
N GLY A 539 21.15 -8.96 23.77
CA GLY A 539 19.91 -9.66 24.12
C GLY A 539 18.92 -8.75 24.85
N ALA A 540 17.64 -8.89 24.56
CA ALA A 540 16.56 -8.22 25.29
C ALA A 540 16.23 -8.98 26.58
N PHE A 541 16.10 -8.28 27.70
CA PHE A 541 15.69 -8.84 28.99
C PHE A 541 14.74 -7.89 29.71
N GLN A 542 13.93 -8.45 30.61
CA GLN A 542 12.99 -7.67 31.42
C GLN A 542 13.57 -7.48 32.83
N PRO A 543 13.91 -6.24 33.24
CA PRO A 543 14.45 -5.97 34.58
C PRO A 543 13.44 -6.30 35.69
N GLU A 544 12.17 -5.93 35.47
CA GLU A 544 11.05 -6.14 36.38
C GLU A 544 9.89 -6.80 35.63
N THR A 545 9.54 -8.03 36.03
CA THR A 545 8.46 -8.80 35.40
C THR A 545 7.10 -8.12 35.59
N GLY A 546 6.34 -7.98 34.51
CA GLY A 546 4.97 -7.46 34.52
C GLY A 546 4.82 -5.98 34.15
N LEU A 547 5.92 -5.22 34.06
CA LEU A 547 5.88 -3.80 33.64
C LEU A 547 5.98 -3.58 32.13
N GLY A 548 6.14 -4.64 31.34
CA GLY A 548 6.24 -4.52 29.87
C GLY A 548 7.56 -3.92 29.35
N LEU A 549 8.46 -3.51 30.24
CA LEU A 549 9.75 -2.90 29.90
C LEU A 549 10.81 -3.97 29.57
N PHE A 550 11.39 -3.88 28.39
CA PHE A 550 12.58 -4.62 28.00
C PHE A 550 13.78 -3.66 27.85
N ARG A 551 14.93 -4.11 28.32
CA ARG A 551 16.23 -3.46 28.14
C ARG A 551 17.17 -4.40 27.42
N PHE A 552 18.30 -3.87 26.97
CA PHE A 552 19.28 -4.60 26.17
C PHE A 552 20.57 -4.80 26.96
N THR A 553 21.14 -6.01 26.93
CA THR A 553 22.27 -6.39 27.79
C THR A 553 23.48 -5.48 27.64
N LYS A 554 23.88 -5.13 26.41
CA LYS A 554 25.00 -4.21 26.17
C LYS A 554 24.69 -2.79 26.63
N THR A 555 23.50 -2.30 26.32
CA THR A 555 23.05 -0.95 26.70
C THR A 555 23.03 -0.81 28.22
N ASP A 556 22.55 -1.83 28.93
CA ASP A 556 22.51 -1.86 30.39
C ASP A 556 23.92 -1.97 30.99
N ALA A 557 24.80 -2.79 30.41
CA ALA A 557 26.21 -2.86 30.80
C ALA A 557 26.92 -1.51 30.63
N LEU A 558 26.71 -0.83 29.50
CA LEU A 558 27.25 0.49 29.22
C LEU A 558 26.70 1.55 30.19
N ARG A 559 25.42 1.46 30.58
CA ARG A 559 24.85 2.31 31.63
C ARG A 559 25.62 2.11 32.94
N LEU A 560 25.81 0.86 33.38
CA LEU A 560 26.53 0.55 34.62
C LEU A 560 27.96 1.09 34.58
N MET A 561 28.68 0.92 33.47
CA MET A 561 30.02 1.49 33.26
C MET A 561 30.03 3.02 33.39
N ARG A 562 29.03 3.72 32.83
CA ARG A 562 28.94 5.19 32.87
C ARG A 562 28.52 5.74 34.23
N THR A 563 27.78 4.97 35.02
CA THR A 563 27.36 5.36 36.38
C THR A 563 28.41 5.07 37.46
N LEU A 564 29.61 4.63 37.07
CA LEU A 564 30.67 4.29 38.03
C LEU A 564 31.09 5.49 38.87
N PRO A 565 31.28 5.32 40.20
CA PRO A 565 31.94 6.30 41.04
C PRO A 565 33.38 6.58 40.57
N ALA A 566 33.95 7.71 40.98
CA ALA A 566 35.32 8.11 40.61
C ALA A 566 36.41 7.08 40.97
N GLU A 567 36.17 6.22 41.97
CA GLU A 567 37.04 5.08 42.30
C GLU A 567 36.96 3.97 41.25
N GLY A 568 35.75 3.55 40.87
CA GLY A 568 35.53 2.53 39.83
C GLY A 568 36.02 2.97 38.45
N LEU A 569 35.84 4.25 38.10
CA LEU A 569 36.39 4.81 36.86
C LEU A 569 37.92 4.75 36.81
N ARG A 570 38.61 4.97 37.93
CA ARG A 570 40.08 4.83 38.02
C ARG A 570 40.52 3.40 37.78
N VAL A 571 39.82 2.42 38.39
CA VAL A 571 40.09 0.99 38.19
C VAL A 571 39.90 0.60 36.73
N MET A 572 38.78 1.00 36.11
CA MET A 572 38.50 0.72 34.70
C MET A 572 39.55 1.34 33.76
N ARG A 573 39.99 2.57 34.02
CA ARG A 573 41.04 3.23 33.22
C ARG A 573 42.35 2.47 33.25
N VAL A 574 42.78 2.03 34.43
CA VAL A 574 44.04 1.27 34.57
C VAL A 574 43.90 -0.11 33.93
N HIS A 575 42.82 -0.82 34.25
CA HIS A 575 42.62 -2.20 33.81
C HIS A 575 42.45 -2.35 32.29
N CYS A 576 41.84 -1.37 31.63
CA CYS A 576 41.54 -1.43 30.19
C CYS A 576 42.52 -0.66 29.28
N SER A 577 43.46 0.11 29.84
CA SER A 577 44.27 1.08 29.07
C SER A 577 45.04 0.47 27.89
N ASP A 578 45.84 -0.56 28.15
CA ASP A 578 46.69 -1.20 27.13
C ASP A 578 45.87 -1.89 26.04
N LEU A 579 44.82 -2.61 26.44
CA LEU A 579 43.93 -3.32 25.52
C LEU A 579 43.16 -2.34 24.64
N ALA A 580 42.61 -1.27 25.21
CA ALA A 580 41.88 -0.24 24.47
C ALA A 580 42.79 0.46 23.45
N ARG A 581 44.07 0.71 23.80
CA ARG A 581 45.04 1.31 22.88
C ARG A 581 45.40 0.36 21.73
N HIS A 582 45.58 -0.93 22.02
CA HIS A 582 45.85 -1.92 20.98
C HIS A 582 44.68 -2.06 19.99
N GLU A 583 43.44 -2.18 20.49
CA GLU A 583 42.24 -2.26 19.63
C GLU A 583 42.03 -0.98 18.82
N LEU A 584 42.28 0.21 19.40
CA LEU A 584 42.21 1.49 18.68
C LEU A 584 43.22 1.54 17.53
N ASN A 585 44.49 1.21 17.78
CA ASN A 585 45.52 1.25 16.76
C ASN A 585 45.19 0.28 15.61
N ALA A 586 44.73 -0.93 15.93
CA ALA A 586 44.29 -1.91 14.93
C ALA A 586 43.09 -1.40 14.10
N ALA A 587 42.13 -0.73 14.72
CA ALA A 587 40.98 -0.13 14.04
C ALA A 587 41.40 1.02 13.10
N LEU A 588 42.35 1.86 13.54
CA LEU A 588 42.91 2.95 12.73
C LEU A 588 43.71 2.42 11.53
N GLU A 589 44.56 1.41 11.73
CA GLU A 589 45.36 0.78 10.66
C GLU A 589 44.49 0.16 9.57
N ARG A 590 43.34 -0.42 9.95
CA ARG A 590 42.38 -1.03 9.01
C ARG A 590 41.37 -0.04 8.43
N ASN A 591 41.34 1.20 8.93
CA ASN A 591 40.31 2.20 8.63
C ASN A 591 38.87 1.65 8.82
N ASP A 592 38.66 0.85 9.86
CA ASP A 592 37.37 0.22 10.13
C ASP A 592 36.53 1.11 11.07
N GLN A 593 35.53 1.78 10.48
CA GLN A 593 34.63 2.67 11.20
C GLN A 593 33.75 1.95 12.24
N ALA A 594 33.39 0.69 12.00
CA ALA A 594 32.62 -0.09 12.95
C ALA A 594 33.48 -0.47 14.16
N ALA A 595 34.74 -0.86 13.91
CA ALA A 595 35.71 -1.15 14.97
C ALA A 595 36.03 0.10 15.82
N LEU A 596 36.18 1.27 15.20
CA LEU A 596 36.38 2.55 15.94
C LEU A 596 35.21 2.86 16.86
N GLY A 597 33.97 2.70 16.37
CA GLY A 597 32.77 2.85 17.20
C GLY A 597 32.71 1.83 18.34
N ALA A 598 33.07 0.57 18.08
CA ALA A 598 33.09 -0.49 19.09
C ALA A 598 34.10 -0.21 20.21
N VAL A 599 35.30 0.31 19.89
CA VAL A 599 36.30 0.71 20.89
C VAL A 599 35.78 1.85 21.77
N ALA A 600 35.10 2.83 21.16
CA ALA A 600 34.48 3.95 21.90
C ALA A 600 33.37 3.48 22.85
N GLU A 601 32.59 2.48 22.45
CA GLU A 601 31.53 1.89 23.27
C GLU A 601 32.06 0.97 24.37
N LYS A 602 33.08 0.15 24.09
CA LYS A 602 33.62 -0.86 25.00
C LYS A 602 34.47 -0.27 26.12
N TYR A 603 35.14 0.85 25.88
CA TYR A 603 36.09 1.46 26.83
C TYR A 603 35.76 2.92 27.18
N PRO A 604 34.55 3.22 27.66
CA PRO A 604 34.14 4.60 27.93
C PRO A 604 35.04 5.25 29.00
N GLY A 605 35.47 6.49 28.76
CA GLY A 605 36.27 7.24 29.74
C GLY A 605 37.75 6.86 29.85
N THR A 606 38.23 5.89 29.06
CA THR A 606 39.67 5.64 28.84
C THR A 606 40.24 6.60 27.80
N GLU A 607 41.55 6.84 27.78
CA GLU A 607 42.18 7.75 26.80
C GLU A 607 41.95 7.28 25.37
N ALA A 608 42.18 5.98 25.09
CA ALA A 608 41.94 5.39 23.78
C ALA A 608 40.45 5.38 23.40
N GLY A 609 39.53 5.07 24.33
CA GLY A 609 38.09 5.10 24.05
C GLY A 609 37.58 6.51 23.73
N ASN A 610 38.11 7.53 24.42
CA ASN A 610 37.75 8.93 24.16
C ASN A 610 38.27 9.40 22.78
N GLU A 611 39.50 9.03 22.41
CA GLU A 611 40.04 9.29 21.07
C GLU A 611 39.21 8.57 20.00
N ALA A 612 38.85 7.30 20.21
CA ALA A 612 38.00 6.53 19.32
C ALA A 612 36.62 7.20 19.11
N ALA A 613 36.01 7.72 20.19
CA ALA A 613 34.75 8.45 20.14
C ALA A 613 34.88 9.74 19.31
N MET A 614 35.96 10.49 19.50
CA MET A 614 36.21 11.70 18.73
C MET A 614 36.40 11.39 17.24
N VAL A 615 37.19 10.37 16.88
CA VAL A 615 37.36 9.94 15.48
C VAL A 615 36.05 9.46 14.88
N THR A 616 35.26 8.68 15.63
CA THR A 616 33.93 8.22 15.20
C THR A 616 33.00 9.39 14.90
N ALA A 617 33.04 10.46 15.71
CA ALA A 617 32.27 11.68 15.47
C ALA A 617 32.74 12.42 14.22
N LEU A 618 34.05 12.57 14.02
CA LEU A 618 34.60 13.24 12.83
C LEU A 618 34.32 12.46 11.54
N ALA A 619 34.39 11.13 11.60
CA ALA A 619 33.98 10.28 10.48
C ALA A 619 32.46 10.39 10.22
N ALA A 620 31.63 10.44 11.26
CA ALA A 620 30.19 10.70 11.08
C ALA A 620 29.96 12.06 10.39
N LEU A 621 30.70 13.09 10.78
CA LEU A 621 30.63 14.43 10.19
C LEU A 621 31.06 14.45 8.71
N SER A 622 32.11 13.72 8.34
CA SER A 622 32.57 13.64 6.94
C SER A 622 31.56 12.93 6.03
N HIS A 623 30.78 11.99 6.58
CA HIS A 623 29.67 11.32 5.89
C HIS A 623 28.35 12.12 5.95
N GLY A 624 28.38 13.38 6.38
CA GLY A 624 27.22 14.27 6.43
C GLY A 624 26.30 14.07 7.65
N ARG A 625 26.64 13.20 8.60
CA ARG A 625 25.85 12.94 9.83
C ARG A 625 26.24 13.90 10.96
N ALA A 626 26.07 15.20 10.72
CA ALA A 626 26.48 16.25 11.64
C ALA A 626 25.80 16.16 13.02
N LEU A 627 24.52 15.77 13.08
CA LEU A 627 23.80 15.63 14.35
C LEU A 627 24.32 14.48 15.21
N ARG A 628 24.65 13.34 14.58
CA ARG A 628 25.27 12.22 15.27
C ARG A 628 26.63 12.61 15.84
N ALA A 629 27.45 13.29 15.04
CA ALA A 629 28.72 13.83 15.48
C ALA A 629 28.56 14.79 16.67
N ALA A 630 27.60 15.72 16.60
CA ALA A 630 27.29 16.64 17.70
C ALA A 630 26.90 15.88 18.98
N THR A 631 26.07 14.84 18.85
CA THR A 631 25.61 14.04 20.00
C THR A 631 26.76 13.28 20.66
N ILE A 632 27.69 12.72 19.87
CA ILE A 632 28.88 12.02 20.39
C ILE A 632 29.82 13.03 21.08
N LEU A 633 30.12 14.17 20.46
CA LEU A 633 31.05 15.17 20.98
C LEU A 633 30.48 15.87 22.23
N ASP A 634 29.19 16.24 22.23
CA ASP A 634 28.57 16.85 23.41
C ASP A 634 28.50 15.87 24.59
N ARG A 635 28.25 14.58 24.32
CA ARG A 635 28.34 13.53 25.33
C ARG A 635 29.76 13.44 25.90
N LEU A 636 30.77 13.36 25.03
CA LEU A 636 32.17 13.28 25.44
C LEU A 636 32.56 14.48 26.33
N ARG A 637 32.09 15.69 25.97
CA ARG A 637 32.35 16.91 26.75
C ARG A 637 31.68 16.92 28.13
N ARG A 638 30.48 16.33 28.27
CA ARG A 638 29.74 16.29 29.54
C ARG A 638 30.19 15.16 30.47
N GLU A 639 30.50 14.00 29.91
CA GLU A 639 30.73 12.76 30.68
C GLU A 639 32.20 12.52 31.04
N VAL A 640 33.17 13.14 30.35
CA VAL A 640 34.60 12.91 30.61
C VAL A 640 35.14 13.93 31.62
N PRO A 641 35.62 13.49 32.81
CA PRO A 641 36.17 14.39 33.83
C PRO A 641 37.45 15.14 33.40
N ASP A 642 38.24 14.56 32.48
CA ASP A 642 39.50 15.11 31.95
C ASP A 642 39.34 15.64 30.51
N ALA A 643 38.16 16.18 30.17
CA ALA A 643 37.90 16.69 28.81
C ALA A 643 38.91 17.76 28.35
N ASP A 644 39.59 18.44 29.29
CA ASP A 644 40.63 19.45 29.02
C ASP A 644 41.77 18.96 28.10
N ARG A 645 42.04 17.64 28.01
CA ARG A 645 43.06 17.09 27.10
C ARG A 645 42.61 17.07 25.63
N LEU A 646 41.30 17.01 25.39
CA LEU A 646 40.68 17.04 24.06
C LEU A 646 40.28 18.45 23.65
N GLU A 647 40.36 19.40 24.59
CA GLU A 647 40.06 20.81 24.36
C GLU A 647 41.33 21.56 23.93
N PRO A 648 41.21 22.49 22.97
CA PRO A 648 39.97 23.10 22.45
C PRO A 648 39.33 22.41 21.23
N GLU A 649 39.96 21.39 20.64
CA GLU A 649 39.51 20.75 19.40
C GLU A 649 38.09 20.19 19.51
N LEU A 650 37.78 19.52 20.63
CA LEU A 650 36.46 18.96 20.92
C LEU A 650 35.34 19.99 20.81
N SER A 651 35.45 21.11 21.54
CA SER A 651 34.42 22.15 21.52
C SER A 651 34.36 22.90 20.18
N VAL A 652 35.48 23.06 19.46
CA VAL A 652 35.46 23.64 18.11
C VAL A 652 34.70 22.73 17.14
N TRP A 653 35.02 21.43 17.11
CA TRP A 653 34.30 20.47 16.26
C TRP A 653 32.82 20.34 16.63
N LEU A 654 32.50 20.38 17.93
CA LEU A 654 31.11 20.40 18.40
C LEU A 654 30.37 21.65 17.89
N ALA A 655 30.98 22.82 17.97
CA ALA A 655 30.39 24.06 17.46
C ALA A 655 30.18 24.01 15.93
N ILE A 656 31.10 23.40 15.18
CA ILE A 656 30.93 23.16 13.73
C ILE A 656 29.74 22.23 13.48
N CYS A 657 29.60 21.17 14.26
CA CYS A 657 28.47 20.25 14.13
C CYS A 657 27.14 20.98 14.40
N TRP A 658 27.06 21.80 15.45
CA TRP A 658 25.86 22.61 15.74
C TRP A 658 25.56 23.65 14.67
N LEU A 659 26.59 24.28 14.09
CA LEU A 659 26.40 25.19 12.97
C LEU A 659 25.80 24.47 11.75
N ARG A 660 26.30 23.27 11.44
CA ARG A 660 25.83 22.44 10.31
C ARG A 660 24.44 21.83 10.52
N THR A 661 23.97 21.73 11.76
CA THR A 661 22.60 21.30 12.06
C THR A 661 21.61 22.46 12.17
N GLY A 662 22.04 23.69 11.83
CA GLY A 662 21.18 24.88 11.86
C GLY A 662 20.93 25.43 13.28
N ARG A 663 21.81 25.13 14.24
CA ARG A 663 21.70 25.56 15.65
C ARG A 663 22.82 26.55 16.05
N PRO A 664 22.81 27.79 15.50
CA PRO A 664 23.86 28.76 15.77
C PRO A 664 23.94 29.16 17.24
N ASP A 665 22.82 29.18 17.97
CA ASP A 665 22.80 29.53 19.39
C ASP A 665 23.51 28.50 20.27
N GLU A 666 23.38 27.21 19.93
CA GLU A 666 24.13 26.13 20.60
C GLU A 666 25.61 26.21 20.26
N ALA A 667 25.95 26.47 18.99
CA ALA A 667 27.32 26.68 18.55
C ALA A 667 27.97 27.86 19.32
N GLN A 668 27.26 28.99 19.43
CA GLN A 668 27.74 30.15 20.18
C GLN A 668 27.92 29.83 21.66
N ARG A 669 26.96 29.15 22.31
CA ARG A 669 27.10 28.72 23.72
C ARG A 669 28.35 27.85 23.94
N VAL A 670 28.63 26.91 23.04
CA VAL A 670 29.84 26.08 23.10
C VAL A 670 31.11 26.93 22.94
N LEU A 671 31.13 27.85 21.97
CA LEU A 671 32.30 28.70 21.70
C LEU A 671 32.56 29.72 22.81
N VAL A 672 31.54 30.26 23.47
CA VAL A 672 31.72 31.15 24.64
C VAL A 672 32.44 30.42 25.77
N GLY A 673 32.14 29.13 25.96
CA GLY A 673 32.83 28.27 26.93
C GLY A 673 34.33 28.04 26.64
N LEU A 674 34.79 28.32 25.42
CA LEU A 674 36.20 28.23 25.02
C LEU A 674 37.03 29.46 25.43
N ALA A 675 36.42 30.50 26.01
CA ALA A 675 37.12 31.69 26.49
C ALA A 675 38.19 31.40 27.58
N ARG A 676 38.18 30.19 28.16
CA ARG A 676 39.21 29.69 29.09
C ARG A 676 40.50 29.21 28.41
N TYR A 677 40.50 28.99 27.10
CA TYR A 677 41.66 28.52 26.31
C TYR A 677 42.23 29.60 25.37
N LYS A 678 42.09 30.88 25.74
CA LYS A 678 42.56 32.05 24.99
C LYS A 678 44.01 31.90 24.52
N GLY A 679 44.29 32.26 23.26
CA GLY A 679 45.63 32.31 22.70
C GLY A 679 46.24 30.97 22.25
N ARG A 680 45.54 29.84 22.41
CA ARG A 680 45.96 28.57 21.79
C ARG A 680 45.73 28.59 20.28
N GLU A 681 46.68 28.04 19.54
CA GLU A 681 46.52 27.73 18.11
C GLU A 681 45.80 26.39 17.96
N VAL A 682 44.76 26.36 17.13
CA VAL A 682 43.99 25.17 16.80
C VAL A 682 44.15 24.86 15.34
N SER A 683 44.30 23.58 15.02
CA SER A 683 44.32 23.12 13.62
C SER A 683 42.90 23.09 13.07
N VAL A 684 42.60 24.02 12.17
CA VAL A 684 41.32 24.18 11.47
C VAL A 684 41.56 23.86 10.00
N LEU A 685 41.01 22.73 9.50
CA LEU A 685 41.23 22.30 8.10
C LEU A 685 42.72 22.18 7.70
N GLY A 686 43.59 21.84 8.66
CA GLY A 686 45.04 21.79 8.44
C GLY A 686 45.76 23.15 8.50
N ALA A 687 45.04 24.26 8.74
CA ALA A 687 45.61 25.59 8.94
C ALA A 687 45.58 25.98 10.43
N PRO A 688 46.66 26.56 10.98
CA PRO A 688 46.67 27.07 12.35
C PRO A 688 45.78 28.32 12.43
N ALA A 689 44.74 28.26 13.25
CA ALA A 689 43.87 29.38 13.57
C ALA A 689 43.99 29.72 15.07
N ARG A 690 44.21 30.99 15.39
CA ARG A 690 44.22 31.45 16.79
C ARG A 690 42.80 31.54 17.33
N LEU A 691 42.57 30.97 18.52
CA LEU A 691 41.28 31.06 19.21
C LEU A 691 40.91 32.52 19.55
N LEU A 692 39.62 32.85 19.43
CA LEU A 692 39.04 34.17 19.64
C LEU A 692 39.44 34.87 20.95
N GLU A 693 39.66 36.19 20.87
CA GLU A 693 39.84 37.06 22.04
C GLU A 693 38.52 37.59 22.63
N ARG A 694 37.44 37.67 21.82
CA ARG A 694 36.12 38.21 22.21
C ARG A 694 34.97 37.21 21.95
N PRO A 695 34.09 36.95 22.94
CA PRO A 695 32.98 35.99 22.82
C PRO A 695 31.90 36.42 21.80
N ASP A 696 31.69 37.73 21.61
CA ASP A 696 30.62 38.26 20.74
C ASP A 696 30.90 38.07 19.24
N ALA A 697 32.18 37.89 18.86
CA ALA A 697 32.60 37.64 17.49
C ALA A 697 32.74 36.13 17.16
N ALA A 698 32.38 35.25 18.10
CA ALA A 698 32.70 33.83 18.00
C ALA A 698 32.00 33.12 16.84
N LEU A 699 30.72 33.40 16.65
CA LEU A 699 29.95 32.83 15.54
C LEU A 699 30.44 33.36 14.18
N ALA A 700 30.76 34.65 14.08
CA ALA A 700 31.29 35.27 12.87
C ALA A 700 32.67 34.71 12.47
N TRP A 701 33.53 34.43 13.45
CA TRP A 701 34.81 33.75 13.22
C TRP A 701 34.60 32.33 12.68
N LEU A 702 33.68 31.56 13.28
CA LEU A 702 33.40 30.20 12.82
C LEU A 702 32.83 30.22 11.39
N GLN A 703 31.92 31.14 11.09
CA GLN A 703 31.36 31.31 9.75
C GLN A 703 32.38 31.77 8.71
N LYS A 704 33.33 32.63 9.10
CA LYS A 704 34.42 33.07 8.21
C LYS A 704 35.31 31.90 7.77
N HIS A 705 35.60 30.95 8.67
CA HIS A 705 36.51 29.85 8.40
C HIS A 705 35.83 28.59 7.84
N PHE A 706 34.54 28.38 8.14
CA PHE A 706 33.82 27.15 7.79
C PHE A 706 32.56 27.36 6.94
N GLY A 707 32.29 28.60 6.52
CA GLY A 707 31.12 28.99 5.74
C GLY A 707 29.93 29.41 6.60
N PRO A 708 28.95 30.13 6.02
CA PRO A 708 27.78 30.60 6.75
C PRO A 708 26.94 29.45 7.31
N ALA A 709 26.20 29.72 8.39
CA ALA A 709 25.17 28.80 8.85
C ALA A 709 24.13 28.61 7.74
N GLN A 710 23.72 27.37 7.46
CA GLN A 710 22.39 27.12 6.91
C GLN A 710 21.40 27.32 8.06
N ALA A 711 21.12 28.58 8.38
CA ALA A 711 20.07 28.93 9.32
C ALA A 711 18.74 28.79 8.58
N ASP A 712 18.25 27.55 8.49
CA ASP A 712 16.90 27.31 8.01
C ASP A 712 15.91 27.72 9.12
N ALA A 713 14.84 28.41 8.73
CA ALA A 713 13.86 28.95 9.68
C ALA A 713 13.24 27.80 10.51
N LYS A 714 13.13 28.00 11.84
CA LYS A 714 12.51 27.01 12.73
C LYS A 714 11.06 26.78 12.28
N ALA A 715 10.80 25.57 11.81
CA ALA A 715 9.45 25.16 11.45
C ALA A 715 8.62 24.98 12.72
N VAL A 716 7.47 25.62 12.78
CA VAL A 716 6.48 25.47 13.86
C VAL A 716 5.27 24.77 13.26
N GLN A 717 5.02 23.54 13.66
CA GLN A 717 3.73 22.92 13.36
C GLN A 717 2.66 23.61 14.20
N ILE A 718 1.68 24.25 13.56
CA ILE A 718 0.55 24.86 14.26
C ILE A 718 -0.52 23.78 14.38
N PHE A 719 -0.93 23.49 15.62
CA PHE A 719 -1.85 22.39 15.96
C PHE A 719 -1.29 20.96 15.89
N ALA A 720 0.01 20.76 15.68
CA ALA A 720 0.60 19.51 16.15
C ALA A 720 0.63 19.52 17.67
N HIS A 721 0.38 18.37 18.27
CA HIS A 721 0.32 18.12 19.71
C HIS A 721 1.69 18.29 20.42
N GLN A 722 2.57 19.11 19.85
CA GLN A 722 3.94 19.42 20.26
C GLN A 722 4.29 20.86 19.85
N VAL A 723 3.60 21.84 20.43
CA VAL A 723 4.19 23.19 20.46
C VAL A 723 5.23 23.14 21.58
N GLU A 724 6.51 23.12 21.23
CA GLU A 724 7.54 23.57 22.18
C GLU A 724 7.13 24.99 22.60
N ALA A 725 6.67 25.13 23.84
CA ALA A 725 6.26 26.41 24.37
C ALA A 725 7.41 27.41 24.19
N ASP A 726 7.23 28.41 23.34
CA ASP A 726 8.16 29.53 23.27
C ASP A 726 7.95 30.36 24.55
N PRO A 727 8.94 30.39 25.48
CA PRO A 727 8.79 31.14 26.72
C PRO A 727 8.71 32.65 26.49
N ALA A 728 8.97 33.15 25.29
CA ALA A 728 8.92 34.58 24.95
C ALA A 728 7.56 35.06 24.37
N ALA A 729 6.65 34.16 24.00
CA ALA A 729 5.38 34.53 23.37
C ALA A 729 4.32 34.99 24.40
N SER A 730 4.42 36.25 24.81
CA SER A 730 3.48 36.96 25.71
C SER A 730 2.16 37.36 25.01
N GLY A 731 1.56 36.48 24.22
CA GLY A 731 0.27 36.73 23.55
C GLY A 731 -0.82 35.83 24.11
N THR A 732 -1.97 36.40 24.48
CA THR A 732 -3.18 35.58 24.64
C THR A 732 -3.56 35.04 23.25
N PRO A 733 -3.78 33.72 23.06
CA PRO A 733 -4.20 33.20 21.78
C PRO A 733 -5.57 33.81 21.45
N HIS A 734 -5.63 34.68 20.45
CA HIS A 734 -6.89 35.25 20.00
C HIS A 734 -7.74 34.12 19.39
N LEU A 735 -8.82 33.73 20.09
CA LEU A 735 -9.76 32.68 19.68
C LEU A 735 -10.62 33.05 18.44
N ARG A 736 -10.37 34.19 17.79
CA ARG A 736 -10.99 34.59 16.52
C ARG A 736 -9.98 34.38 15.39
N GLY A 737 -10.02 33.21 14.76
CA GLY A 737 -9.24 32.94 13.56
C GLY A 737 -9.86 33.57 12.32
N GLN A 738 -9.02 34.09 11.42
CA GLN A 738 -9.40 34.44 10.05
C GLN A 738 -9.27 33.20 9.16
N LEU A 739 -10.25 32.95 8.29
CA LEU A 739 -10.14 31.88 7.29
C LEU A 739 -9.09 32.29 6.25
N LEU A 740 -7.96 31.58 6.22
CA LEU A 740 -6.93 31.77 5.20
C LEU A 740 -7.24 30.98 3.92
N MET A 741 -7.64 29.71 4.07
CA MET A 741 -7.91 28.82 2.94
C MET A 741 -8.98 27.78 3.31
N PRO A 742 -9.97 27.51 2.43
CA PRO A 742 -10.93 26.44 2.66
C PRO A 742 -10.32 25.05 2.37
N LEU A 743 -10.77 24.02 3.09
CA LEU A 743 -10.32 22.64 2.90
C LEU A 743 -10.73 22.05 1.54
N THR A 744 -11.84 22.53 0.98
CA THR A 744 -12.35 22.17 -0.34
C THR A 744 -13.03 23.37 -0.99
N ALA A 745 -12.94 23.46 -2.31
CA ALA A 745 -13.68 24.43 -3.12
C ALA A 745 -15.06 23.90 -3.57
N ASP A 746 -15.33 22.60 -3.40
CA ASP A 746 -16.63 21.99 -3.72
C ASP A 746 -17.64 22.31 -2.62
N SER A 747 -18.70 23.03 -2.97
CA SER A 747 -19.73 23.49 -2.04
C SER A 747 -20.53 22.34 -1.41
N GLU A 748 -20.78 21.26 -2.14
CA GLU A 748 -21.54 20.11 -1.62
C GLU A 748 -20.72 19.37 -0.55
N ILE A 749 -19.42 19.16 -0.84
CA ILE A 749 -18.49 18.54 0.11
C ILE A 749 -18.29 19.44 1.33
N ALA A 750 -18.17 20.75 1.14
CA ALA A 750 -18.04 21.71 2.24
C ALA A 750 -19.28 21.69 3.17
N GLN A 751 -20.48 21.69 2.59
CA GLN A 751 -21.72 21.61 3.34
C GLN A 751 -21.81 20.28 4.12
N TRP A 752 -21.41 19.18 3.50
CA TRP A 752 -21.38 17.87 4.14
C TRP A 752 -20.40 17.83 5.34
N LEU A 753 -19.18 18.37 5.18
CA LEU A 753 -18.20 18.46 6.26
C LEU A 753 -18.74 19.27 7.44
N GLN A 754 -19.45 20.37 7.15
CA GLN A 754 -20.09 21.20 8.17
C GLN A 754 -21.22 20.45 8.90
N GLN A 755 -22.08 19.73 8.17
CA GLN A 755 -23.14 18.91 8.76
C GLN A 755 -22.58 17.79 9.64
N THR A 756 -21.52 17.12 9.18
CA THR A 756 -20.84 16.05 9.95
C THR A 756 -20.27 16.60 11.24
N ARG A 757 -19.60 17.75 11.19
CA ARG A 757 -19.09 18.42 12.39
C ARG A 757 -20.21 18.84 13.35
N GLN A 758 -21.35 19.32 12.83
CA GLN A 758 -22.51 19.68 13.65
C GLN A 758 -23.14 18.44 14.31
N ALA A 759 -23.27 17.34 13.57
CA ALA A 759 -23.79 16.08 14.09
C ALA A 759 -22.87 15.50 15.18
N ASP A 760 -21.55 15.47 14.95
CA ASP A 760 -20.58 15.04 15.95
C ASP A 760 -20.65 15.94 17.21
N ALA A 761 -20.81 17.26 17.05
CA ALA A 761 -20.97 18.18 18.17
C ALA A 761 -22.26 17.94 18.98
N LEU A 762 -23.39 17.66 18.31
CA LEU A 762 -24.66 17.31 18.96
C LEU A 762 -24.57 16.00 19.74
N GLU A 763 -23.73 15.07 19.27
CA GLU A 763 -23.48 13.78 19.93
C GLU A 763 -22.30 13.83 20.92
N CYS A 764 -21.76 15.01 21.24
CA CYS A 764 -20.58 15.20 22.08
C CYS A 764 -19.36 14.36 21.64
N ARG A 765 -19.22 14.10 20.33
CA ARG A 765 -18.06 13.45 19.72
C ARG A 765 -17.01 14.52 19.38
N PRO A 766 -15.74 14.33 19.78
CA PRO A 766 -14.69 15.29 19.47
C PRO A 766 -14.37 15.26 17.96
N ALA A 767 -14.62 16.38 17.27
CA ALA A 767 -14.36 16.54 15.85
C ALA A 767 -13.02 17.25 15.58
N VAL A 768 -11.92 16.71 16.13
CA VAL A 768 -10.56 17.26 15.97
C VAL A 768 -9.98 16.83 14.62
N PRO A 769 -9.75 17.75 13.65
CA PRO A 769 -9.20 17.39 12.35
C PRO A 769 -7.75 16.90 12.47
N ARG A 770 -7.35 15.97 11.60
CA ARG A 770 -5.97 15.48 11.51
C ARG A 770 -5.09 16.26 10.55
N ILE A 771 -5.73 17.06 9.70
CA ILE A 771 -5.05 17.94 8.76
C ILE A 771 -4.46 19.11 9.55
N THR A 772 -3.13 19.06 9.75
CA THR A 772 -2.41 20.02 10.59
C THR A 772 -1.59 20.97 9.71
N PRO A 773 -1.84 22.28 9.76
CA PRO A 773 -1.03 23.24 9.02
C PRO A 773 0.37 23.38 9.62
N LEU A 774 1.36 23.53 8.75
CA LEU A 774 2.75 23.78 9.11
C LEU A 774 3.08 25.24 8.83
N VAL A 775 3.64 25.95 9.80
CA VAL A 775 4.12 27.32 9.61
C VAL A 775 5.64 27.38 9.67
N VAL A 776 6.23 27.99 8.64
CA VAL A 776 7.66 28.24 8.58
C VAL A 776 7.88 29.71 8.25
N GLY A 777 8.33 30.48 9.25
CA GLY A 777 8.43 31.94 9.13
C GLY A 777 7.05 32.56 8.86
N ARG A 778 6.89 33.17 7.68
CA ARG A 778 5.63 33.80 7.22
C ARG A 778 4.76 32.90 6.35
N THR A 779 5.24 31.71 6.00
CA THR A 779 4.56 30.80 5.08
C THR A 779 3.80 29.75 5.86
N ALA A 780 2.48 29.64 5.64
CA ALA A 780 1.66 28.53 6.12
C ALA A 780 1.45 27.53 4.99
N VAL A 781 1.80 26.28 5.23
CA VAL A 781 1.63 25.15 4.32
C VAL A 781 0.58 24.22 4.88
N THR A 782 -0.37 23.77 4.07
CA THR A 782 -1.41 22.83 4.50
C THR A 782 -1.87 21.95 3.35
N ARG A 783 -2.52 20.83 3.69
CA ARG A 783 -3.19 19.95 2.73
C ARG A 783 -4.67 20.30 2.66
N THR A 784 -5.16 20.49 1.46
CA THR A 784 -6.59 20.46 1.12
C THR A 784 -6.98 19.02 0.76
N LEU A 785 -8.24 18.78 0.39
CA LEU A 785 -8.65 17.44 -0.08
C LEU A 785 -8.03 17.05 -1.44
N THR A 786 -7.50 18.00 -2.20
CA THR A 786 -7.03 17.79 -3.59
C THR A 786 -5.58 18.26 -3.82
N HIS A 787 -5.09 19.20 -3.02
CA HIS A 787 -3.81 19.88 -3.21
C HIS A 787 -3.05 20.04 -1.89
N ILE A 788 -1.72 20.10 -1.96
CA ILE A 788 -0.88 20.74 -0.94
C ILE A 788 -0.63 22.19 -1.37
N ALA A 789 -0.84 23.15 -0.47
CA ALA A 789 -0.78 24.57 -0.80
C ALA A 789 -0.03 25.36 0.28
N ALA A 790 0.61 26.44 -0.15
CA ALA A 790 1.27 27.41 0.71
C ALA A 790 0.65 28.80 0.54
N VAL A 791 0.40 29.46 1.67
CA VAL A 791 -0.13 30.83 1.73
C VAL A 791 0.77 31.70 2.59
N ASP A 792 0.83 33.00 2.29
CA ASP A 792 1.43 33.98 3.20
C ASP A 792 0.47 34.26 4.37
N LEU A 793 0.98 34.22 5.60
CA LEU A 793 0.19 34.31 6.82
C LEU A 793 -0.49 35.68 7.03
N ASP A 794 0.15 36.76 6.59
CA ASP A 794 -0.36 38.11 6.84
C ASP A 794 -1.37 38.53 5.77
N SER A 795 -1.05 38.26 4.50
CA SER A 795 -1.88 38.64 3.36
C SER A 795 -2.98 37.62 3.04
N GLY A 796 -2.77 36.34 3.39
CA GLY A 796 -3.60 35.22 2.94
C GLY A 796 -3.43 34.89 1.46
N GLU A 797 -2.44 35.46 0.77
CA GLU A 797 -2.18 35.21 -0.65
C GLU A 797 -1.66 33.78 -0.89
N LEU A 798 -2.19 33.11 -1.92
CA LEU A 798 -1.70 31.80 -2.36
C LEU A 798 -0.34 31.95 -3.05
N LEU A 799 0.71 31.38 -2.45
CA LEU A 799 2.06 31.41 -2.99
C LEU A 799 2.29 30.32 -4.04
N TRP A 800 1.85 29.10 -3.75
CA TRP A 800 1.90 27.96 -4.66
C TRP A 800 0.95 26.85 -4.20
N GLU A 801 0.55 26.00 -5.15
CA GLU A 801 -0.18 24.76 -4.87
C GLU A 801 0.25 23.64 -5.81
N ASN A 802 0.14 22.39 -5.34
CA ASN A 802 0.34 21.19 -6.15
C ASN A 802 -0.74 20.15 -5.89
N PRO A 803 -1.18 19.43 -6.93
CA PRO A 803 -2.10 18.30 -6.78
C PRO A 803 -1.49 17.19 -5.93
N LEU A 804 -2.30 16.60 -5.07
CA LEU A 804 -1.94 15.39 -4.34
C LEU A 804 -1.91 14.19 -5.29
N ASN A 805 -0.98 13.26 -5.07
CA ASN A 805 -0.92 12.00 -5.81
C ASN A 805 -1.60 10.89 -5.02
N ASP A 806 -2.93 10.94 -4.96
CA ASP A 806 -3.75 9.90 -4.33
C ASP A 806 -5.11 9.75 -5.01
N ALA A 807 -5.72 8.58 -4.87
CA ALA A 807 -6.95 8.20 -5.55
C ALA A 807 -8.16 9.11 -5.24
N LEU A 808 -8.31 9.54 -3.98
CA LEU A 808 -9.40 10.42 -3.56
C LEU A 808 -9.16 11.85 -4.04
N GLY A 809 -7.92 12.35 -3.92
CA GLY A 809 -7.55 13.67 -4.42
C GLY A 809 -7.83 13.80 -5.91
N GLU A 810 -7.49 12.77 -6.70
CA GLU A 810 -7.78 12.72 -8.13
C GLU A 810 -9.28 12.68 -8.43
N LEU A 811 -10.06 11.86 -7.70
CA LEU A 811 -11.52 11.78 -7.85
C LEU A 811 -12.18 13.15 -7.63
N LEU A 812 -11.82 13.80 -6.53
CA LEU A 812 -12.38 15.07 -6.12
C LEU A 812 -11.95 16.20 -7.07
N ASP A 813 -10.71 16.17 -7.57
CA ASP A 813 -10.24 17.15 -8.54
C ASP A 813 -10.91 16.98 -9.92
N ARG A 814 -11.14 15.74 -10.38
CA ARG A 814 -11.94 15.46 -11.58
C ARG A 814 -13.36 15.99 -11.46
N ARG A 815 -14.02 15.75 -10.31
CA ARG A 815 -15.35 16.29 -10.01
C ARG A 815 -15.34 17.82 -10.02
N ARG A 816 -14.38 18.45 -9.34
CA ARG A 816 -14.20 19.92 -9.29
C ARG A 816 -14.08 20.53 -10.69
N ARG A 817 -13.41 19.83 -11.61
CA ARG A 817 -13.24 20.26 -13.02
C ARG A 817 -14.44 19.93 -13.92
N GLY A 818 -15.51 19.33 -13.38
CA GLY A 818 -16.68 18.89 -14.15
C GLY A 818 -16.42 17.69 -15.07
N ARG A 819 -15.37 16.90 -14.81
CA ARG A 819 -14.90 15.79 -15.66
C ARG A 819 -15.09 14.41 -15.03
N GLY A 820 -16.03 14.25 -14.10
CA GLY A 820 -16.31 12.95 -13.49
C GLY A 820 -17.52 12.96 -12.55
N GLU A 821 -18.37 11.94 -12.68
CA GLU A 821 -19.41 11.64 -11.72
C GLU A 821 -18.84 10.82 -10.56
N LEU A 822 -19.50 10.89 -9.39
CA LEU A 822 -19.16 10.00 -8.30
C LEU A 822 -19.56 8.56 -8.70
N PRO A 823 -18.70 7.56 -8.46
CA PRO A 823 -19.04 6.16 -8.64
C PRO A 823 -20.39 5.82 -7.98
N PRO A 824 -21.24 4.96 -8.59
CA PRO A 824 -22.54 4.58 -8.03
C PRO A 824 -22.48 4.11 -6.56
N GLU A 825 -21.37 3.50 -6.16
CA GLU A 825 -21.15 3.01 -4.79
C GLU A 825 -20.95 4.15 -3.77
N LEU A 826 -20.48 5.31 -4.22
CA LEU A 826 -20.31 6.54 -3.44
C LEU A 826 -21.52 7.48 -3.51
N LEU A 827 -22.47 7.24 -4.43
CA LEU A 827 -23.73 8.00 -4.49
C LEU A 827 -24.60 7.77 -3.25
N LEU A 828 -24.40 6.66 -2.53
CA LEU A 828 -24.98 6.47 -1.21
C LEU A 828 -24.31 7.45 -0.23
N PRO A 829 -25.06 8.38 0.39
CA PRO A 829 -24.48 9.41 1.26
C PRO A 829 -23.58 8.84 2.35
N GLN A 830 -23.90 7.67 2.89
CA GLN A 830 -23.14 7.02 3.95
C GLN A 830 -21.74 6.54 3.50
N SER A 831 -21.57 6.15 2.23
CA SER A 831 -20.29 5.64 1.71
C SER A 831 -19.26 6.77 1.53
N LEU A 832 -19.64 7.84 0.82
CA LEU A 832 -18.78 9.03 0.66
C LEU A 832 -18.51 9.68 2.03
N SER A 833 -19.51 9.68 2.92
CA SER A 833 -19.35 10.15 4.28
C SER A 833 -18.25 9.43 5.04
N GLY A 834 -18.19 8.10 4.94
CA GLY A 834 -17.15 7.30 5.58
C GLY A 834 -15.75 7.61 5.06
N VAL A 835 -15.61 7.77 3.73
CA VAL A 835 -14.33 8.09 3.07
C VAL A 835 -13.82 9.47 3.46
N LEU A 836 -14.68 10.50 3.40
CA LEU A 836 -14.31 11.86 3.79
C LEU A 836 -14.05 11.98 5.29
N ARG A 837 -14.83 11.28 6.13
CA ARG A 837 -14.61 11.23 7.57
C ARG A 837 -13.20 10.69 7.89
N ARG A 838 -12.83 9.58 7.24
CA ARG A 838 -11.49 8.99 7.37
C ARG A 838 -10.40 9.97 6.98
N ARG A 839 -10.52 10.59 5.80
CA ARG A 839 -9.51 11.51 5.26
C ARG A 839 -9.28 12.75 6.14
N VAL A 840 -10.33 13.28 6.77
CA VAL A 840 -10.24 14.54 7.53
C VAL A 840 -9.95 14.32 9.02
N TRP A 841 -10.52 13.28 9.65
CA TRP A 841 -10.46 13.10 11.11
C TRP A 841 -9.72 11.83 11.58
N GLU A 842 -9.43 10.86 10.71
CA GLU A 842 -8.82 9.59 11.11
C GLU A 842 -7.41 9.37 10.53
N ASP A 843 -7.12 9.88 9.33
CA ASP A 843 -5.84 9.68 8.63
C ASP A 843 -4.81 10.74 9.04
N ALA A 844 -4.04 10.43 10.10
CA ALA A 844 -2.99 11.30 10.59
C ALA A 844 -1.75 11.30 9.68
N ILE A 845 -1.49 10.21 8.96
CA ILE A 845 -0.38 10.15 8.01
C ILE A 845 -0.63 11.12 6.85
N PHE A 846 -1.86 11.17 6.34
CA PHE A 846 -2.26 12.16 5.35
C PHE A 846 -2.26 13.57 5.93
N GLY A 847 -2.76 13.75 7.14
CA GLY A 847 -2.94 15.09 7.70
C GLY A 847 -1.64 15.79 8.11
N ALA A 848 -0.59 15.05 8.44
CA ALA A 848 0.66 15.58 8.96
C ALA A 848 1.71 15.87 7.87
N ILE A 849 2.39 17.02 8.01
CA ILE A 849 3.54 17.44 7.19
C ILE A 849 4.63 18.03 8.09
N THR A 850 5.90 17.82 7.74
CA THR A 850 7.06 18.31 8.51
C THR A 850 7.97 19.16 7.62
N SER A 851 8.90 19.90 8.21
CA SER A 851 9.88 20.69 7.44
C SER A 851 11.19 20.85 8.19
N ASN A 852 12.28 20.97 7.44
CA ASN A 852 13.57 21.39 7.94
C ASN A 852 13.82 22.90 7.76
N GLY A 853 12.80 23.67 7.35
CA GLY A 853 12.87 25.10 7.05
C GLY A 853 13.16 25.43 5.58
N ARG A 854 13.61 24.46 4.78
CA ARG A 854 13.84 24.60 3.32
C ARG A 854 12.90 23.75 2.48
N TYR A 855 12.65 22.52 2.91
CA TYR A 855 11.77 21.57 2.24
C TYR A 855 10.58 21.22 3.15
N VAL A 856 9.46 20.90 2.54
CA VAL A 856 8.25 20.38 3.20
C VAL A 856 8.14 18.90 2.84
N PHE A 857 8.03 18.05 3.86
CA PHE A 857 7.95 16.61 3.72
C PHE A 857 6.55 16.12 4.06
N GLY A 858 6.07 15.14 3.30
CA GLY A 858 4.78 14.51 3.54
C GLY A 858 4.64 13.18 2.82
N VAL A 859 3.79 12.31 3.37
CA VAL A 859 3.49 11.00 2.78
C VAL A 859 2.26 11.13 1.88
N GLU A 860 2.31 10.57 0.70
CA GLU A 860 1.26 10.58 -0.32
C GLU A 860 0.92 9.15 -0.77
N ASP A 861 -0.09 9.01 -1.63
CA ASP A 861 -0.54 7.72 -2.19
C ASP A 861 -1.05 6.72 -1.14
N LEU A 862 -1.75 7.26 -0.13
CA LEU A 862 -2.35 6.51 0.98
C LEU A 862 -3.68 5.86 0.60
N PRO A 863 -4.04 4.73 1.25
CA PRO A 863 -5.36 4.15 1.10
C PRO A 863 -6.43 5.10 1.66
N CYS A 864 -7.38 5.47 0.82
CA CYS A 864 -8.49 6.38 1.11
C CYS A 864 -9.81 5.63 1.39
N GLY A 865 -9.87 4.34 1.11
CA GLY A 865 -11.02 3.50 1.44
C GLY A 865 -12.16 3.57 0.42
N LEU A 866 -11.87 3.97 -0.82
CA LEU A 866 -12.80 3.85 -1.95
C LEU A 866 -12.98 2.37 -2.34
N GLY A 867 -12.00 1.52 -2.02
CA GLY A 867 -12.07 0.07 -2.16
C GLY A 867 -11.69 -0.43 -3.57
N PRO A 868 -11.56 -1.76 -3.76
CA PRO A 868 -11.07 -2.35 -5.01
C PRO A 868 -11.95 -2.10 -6.24
N GLN A 869 -13.19 -1.67 -6.02
CA GLN A 869 -14.10 -1.24 -7.09
C GLN A 869 -13.70 0.11 -7.70
N TYR A 870 -13.07 1.00 -6.94
CA TYR A 870 -12.58 2.26 -7.46
C TYR A 870 -11.26 2.06 -8.20
N ARG A 871 -11.19 2.61 -9.40
CA ARG A 871 -10.02 2.51 -10.28
C ARG A 871 -9.64 3.89 -10.76
N ARG A 872 -8.34 4.16 -10.78
CA ARG A 872 -7.78 5.36 -11.39
C ARG A 872 -6.89 5.00 -12.57
N THR A 873 -6.88 5.86 -13.57
CA THR A 873 -5.96 5.73 -14.70
C THR A 873 -4.58 6.15 -14.22
N VAL A 874 -3.59 5.29 -14.36
CA VAL A 874 -2.19 5.63 -14.18
C VAL A 874 -1.43 5.39 -15.48
N VAL A 875 -0.35 6.14 -15.68
CA VAL A 875 0.54 5.93 -16.83
C VAL A 875 1.87 5.40 -16.32
N ASP A 876 2.33 4.31 -16.92
CA ASP A 876 3.62 3.70 -16.59
C ASP A 876 4.80 4.49 -17.16
N ALA A 877 6.03 4.00 -16.97
CA ALA A 877 7.23 4.66 -17.48
C ALA A 877 7.36 4.61 -19.02
N ASN A 878 6.65 3.70 -19.69
CA ASN A 878 6.68 3.57 -21.15
C ASN A 878 5.58 4.41 -21.84
N GLY A 879 4.70 5.04 -21.06
CA GLY A 879 3.64 5.90 -21.56
C GLY A 879 2.33 5.16 -21.89
N MET A 880 2.19 3.90 -21.47
CA MET A 880 0.95 3.12 -21.57
C MET A 880 0.03 3.39 -20.38
N ARG A 881 -1.28 3.42 -20.67
CA ARG A 881 -2.31 3.54 -19.64
C ARG A 881 -2.52 2.20 -18.94
N ARG A 882 -2.65 2.26 -17.64
CA ARG A 882 -2.89 1.16 -16.73
C ARG A 882 -4.01 1.60 -15.79
N TRP A 883 -5.01 0.75 -15.56
CA TRP A 883 -5.90 0.97 -14.42
C TRP A 883 -5.20 0.47 -13.17
N GLU A 884 -5.08 1.34 -12.19
CA GLU A 884 -4.76 0.96 -10.83
C GLU A 884 -6.07 0.91 -10.04
N SER A 885 -6.47 -0.29 -9.62
CA SER A 885 -7.51 -0.43 -8.60
C SER A 885 -6.91 -0.04 -7.26
N GLU A 886 -7.66 0.63 -6.40
CA GLU A 886 -7.22 0.79 -5.01
C GLU A 886 -7.27 -0.59 -4.34
N PRO A 887 -6.12 -1.24 -4.05
CA PRO A 887 -6.18 -2.54 -3.40
C PRO A 887 -6.86 -2.38 -2.04
N ALA A 888 -7.59 -3.40 -1.59
CA ALA A 888 -8.18 -3.39 -0.25
C ALA A 888 -7.12 -3.15 0.85
N ARG A 889 -5.84 -3.42 0.53
CA ARG A 889 -4.67 -3.04 1.30
C ARG A 889 -3.58 -2.53 0.36
N ARG A 890 -3.22 -1.25 0.44
CA ARG A 890 -1.96 -0.77 -0.14
C ARG A 890 -0.79 -1.28 0.70
N THR A 891 0.19 -1.89 0.06
CA THR A 891 1.41 -2.40 0.72
C THR A 891 2.54 -1.38 0.75
N ALA A 892 2.45 -0.31 -0.04
CA ALA A 892 3.42 0.76 -0.10
C ALA A 892 2.72 2.12 -0.31
N ASN A 893 3.44 3.19 0.01
CA ASN A 893 3.06 4.58 -0.21
C ASN A 893 4.32 5.38 -0.62
N VAL A 894 4.19 6.71 -0.80
CA VAL A 894 5.29 7.54 -1.32
C VAL A 894 5.64 8.63 -0.32
N LEU A 895 6.92 8.82 -0.03
CA LEU A 895 7.41 9.97 0.72
C LEU A 895 7.91 11.05 -0.24
N THR A 896 7.46 12.29 -0.05
CA THR A 896 7.72 13.41 -0.97
C THR A 896 8.39 14.59 -0.27
N ALA A 897 9.19 15.35 -1.01
CA ALA A 897 9.77 16.61 -0.57
C ALA A 897 9.51 17.74 -1.57
N TYR A 898 8.88 18.81 -1.10
CA TYR A 898 8.61 20.03 -1.87
C TYR A 898 9.53 21.15 -1.39
N ASP A 899 10.05 21.96 -2.30
CA ASP A 899 10.73 23.20 -1.95
C ASP A 899 9.72 24.19 -1.37
N LEU A 900 9.98 24.67 -0.14
CA LEU A 900 9.04 25.49 0.62
C LEU A 900 8.69 26.82 -0.09
N ARG A 901 9.62 27.38 -0.85
CA ARG A 901 9.45 28.70 -1.48
C ARG A 901 8.74 28.59 -2.84
N THR A 902 9.11 27.58 -3.63
CA THR A 902 8.65 27.44 -5.01
C THR A 902 7.49 26.47 -5.17
N GLY A 903 7.27 25.59 -4.17
CA GLY A 903 6.36 24.46 -4.26
C GLY A 903 6.84 23.37 -5.22
N LYS A 904 8.06 23.44 -5.75
CA LYS A 904 8.52 22.44 -6.71
C LYS A 904 8.84 21.12 -6.00
N LEU A 905 8.44 19.99 -6.60
CA LEU A 905 8.80 18.67 -6.08
C LEU A 905 10.29 18.42 -6.34
N VAL A 906 11.06 18.16 -5.29
CA VAL A 906 12.52 17.99 -5.35
C VAL A 906 12.88 16.52 -5.51
N TRP A 907 12.22 15.65 -4.75
CA TRP A 907 12.38 14.20 -4.82
C TRP A 907 11.14 13.49 -4.28
N GLU A 908 10.97 12.25 -4.70
CA GLU A 908 9.98 11.30 -4.19
C GLU A 908 10.64 9.92 -4.09
N ILE A 909 10.33 9.18 -3.02
CA ILE A 909 10.84 7.82 -2.78
C ILE A 909 9.71 6.89 -2.33
N GLY A 910 9.89 5.58 -2.49
CA GLY A 910 8.89 4.58 -2.19
C GLY A 910 8.12 4.09 -3.41
N GLY A 911 6.83 3.84 -3.22
CA GLY A 911 5.95 3.27 -4.23
C GLY A 911 6.03 1.73 -4.31
N PRO A 912 5.40 1.13 -5.34
CA PRO A 912 5.32 -0.32 -5.51
C PRO A 912 6.69 -1.01 -5.46
N ALA A 913 6.75 -2.27 -5.01
CA ALA A 913 8.00 -3.02 -4.83
C ALA A 913 8.79 -3.26 -6.13
N ASP A 914 8.11 -3.22 -7.28
CA ASP A 914 8.67 -3.28 -8.63
C ASP A 914 9.18 -1.92 -9.15
N SER A 915 9.09 -0.86 -8.34
CA SER A 915 9.60 0.48 -8.66
C SER A 915 11.13 0.54 -8.58
N TRP A 916 11.74 1.35 -9.43
CA TRP A 916 13.17 1.66 -9.40
C TRP A 916 13.55 2.71 -8.33
N GLN A 917 12.55 3.30 -7.67
CA GLN A 917 12.77 4.35 -6.66
C GLN A 917 13.44 3.77 -5.39
N PRO A 918 14.26 4.55 -4.68
CA PRO A 918 14.76 4.16 -3.37
C PRO A 918 13.60 3.81 -2.42
N ALA A 919 13.82 2.84 -1.53
CA ALA A 919 12.80 2.35 -0.59
C ALA A 919 11.50 1.84 -1.25
N ALA A 920 11.56 1.35 -2.49
CA ALA A 920 10.45 0.66 -3.15
C ALA A 920 9.89 -0.47 -2.26
N GLY A 921 8.55 -0.56 -2.18
CA GLY A 921 7.85 -1.51 -1.31
C GLY A 921 7.71 -1.05 0.15
N ALA A 922 8.28 0.10 0.53
CA ALA A 922 8.11 0.66 1.87
C ALA A 922 6.73 1.31 2.06
N PHE A 923 6.13 1.06 3.22
CA PHE A 923 4.98 1.82 3.71
C PHE A 923 5.44 2.76 4.84
N PHE A 924 5.66 4.02 4.51
CA PHE A 924 6.00 5.08 5.47
C PHE A 924 4.83 5.30 6.44
N LEU A 925 5.14 5.32 7.74
CA LEU A 925 4.15 5.44 8.82
C LEU A 925 3.89 6.88 9.23
N GLY A 926 4.46 7.88 8.54
CA GLY A 926 4.30 9.29 8.88
C GLY A 926 5.30 10.17 8.13
N PRO A 927 5.14 11.50 8.15
CA PRO A 927 6.19 12.39 7.66
C PRO A 927 7.47 12.23 8.51
N PRO A 928 8.66 12.47 7.94
CA PRO A 928 9.92 12.32 8.66
C PRO A 928 10.07 13.37 9.75
N LEU A 929 10.67 12.99 10.88
CA LEU A 929 11.23 13.96 11.81
C LEU A 929 12.47 14.61 11.17
N ALA A 930 12.39 15.91 10.93
CA ALA A 930 13.46 16.68 10.31
C ALA A 930 14.40 17.27 11.36
N LEU A 931 15.66 16.83 11.40
CA LEU A 931 16.70 17.37 12.27
C LEU A 931 17.84 17.93 11.40
N GLY A 932 17.65 19.15 10.91
CA GLY A 932 18.55 19.78 9.94
C GLY A 932 18.50 19.06 8.59
N ASN A 933 19.65 18.55 8.12
CA ASN A 933 19.73 17.82 6.85
C ASN A 933 19.50 16.29 6.99
N SER A 934 19.31 15.78 8.21
CA SER A 934 18.99 14.38 8.49
C SER A 934 17.49 14.22 8.76
N LEU A 935 16.86 13.28 8.07
CA LEU A 935 15.47 12.91 8.22
C LEU A 935 15.37 11.53 8.88
N PHE A 936 14.50 11.38 9.87
CA PHE A 936 14.23 10.11 10.52
C PHE A 936 12.77 9.72 10.30
N VAL A 937 12.52 8.61 9.62
CA VAL A 937 11.15 8.16 9.29
C VAL A 937 10.97 6.68 9.63
N LEU A 938 9.81 6.33 10.16
CA LEU A 938 9.42 4.94 10.35
C LEU A 938 8.73 4.41 9.09
N ALA A 939 9.15 3.24 8.65
CA ALA A 939 8.55 2.56 7.51
C ALA A 939 8.37 1.08 7.81
N GLU A 940 7.29 0.52 7.28
CA GLU A 940 7.07 -0.92 7.22
C GLU A 940 7.65 -1.45 5.89
N VAL A 941 8.63 -2.34 5.97
CA VAL A 941 9.32 -2.95 4.82
C VAL A 941 9.37 -4.46 5.08
N GLU A 942 8.88 -5.28 4.16
CA GLU A 942 8.89 -6.76 4.30
C GLU A 942 8.30 -7.26 5.64
N GLU A 943 7.20 -6.64 6.09
CA GLU A 943 6.56 -6.91 7.40
C GLU A 943 7.42 -6.54 8.63
N GLU A 944 8.50 -5.79 8.46
CA GLU A 944 9.32 -5.25 9.54
C GLU A 944 9.12 -3.75 9.69
N ILE A 945 9.14 -3.26 10.93
CA ILE A 945 9.17 -1.82 11.20
C ILE A 945 10.62 -1.40 11.33
N ARG A 946 11.04 -0.53 10.41
CA ARG A 946 12.40 -0.01 10.32
C ARG A 946 12.39 1.50 10.54
N LEU A 947 13.39 2.00 11.25
CA LEU A 947 13.75 3.41 11.27
C LEU A 947 14.72 3.66 10.12
N LEU A 948 14.36 4.55 9.21
CA LEU A 948 15.18 4.97 8.08
C LEU A 948 15.75 6.37 8.36
N GLU A 949 17.06 6.51 8.19
CA GLU A 949 17.76 7.79 8.18
C GLU A 949 17.97 8.21 6.71
N LEU A 950 17.39 9.34 6.31
CA LEU A 950 17.44 9.85 4.93
C LEU A 950 18.12 11.22 4.90
N ARG A 951 18.69 11.58 3.74
CA ARG A 951 19.12 12.96 3.46
C ARG A 951 17.94 13.84 3.05
N ALA A 952 17.85 15.03 3.62
CA ALA A 952 16.75 15.96 3.36
C ALA A 952 16.74 16.52 1.91
N ASP A 953 17.90 16.64 1.28
CA ASP A 953 18.04 17.26 -0.05
C ASP A 953 17.83 16.29 -1.22
N SER A 954 18.04 14.99 -1.02
CA SER A 954 17.94 13.98 -2.08
C SER A 954 17.02 12.81 -1.79
N GLY A 955 16.59 12.63 -0.54
CA GLY A 955 15.88 11.44 -0.09
C GLY A 955 16.75 10.18 -0.04
N ALA A 956 18.08 10.30 -0.20
CA ALA A 956 18.99 9.16 -0.20
C ALA A 956 19.04 8.48 1.17
N LEU A 957 18.95 7.15 1.18
CA LEU A 957 19.05 6.33 2.38
C LEU A 957 20.50 6.34 2.91
N VAL A 958 20.65 6.79 4.16
CA VAL A 958 21.93 6.92 4.86
C VAL A 958 22.13 5.77 5.85
N GLY A 959 21.04 5.27 6.44
CA GLY A 959 21.08 4.17 7.40
C GLY A 959 19.69 3.63 7.68
N GLU A 960 19.64 2.38 8.13
CA GLU A 960 18.41 1.73 8.58
C GLU A 960 18.64 1.01 9.91
N THR A 961 17.58 0.86 10.69
CA THR A 961 17.60 0.10 11.95
C THR A 961 16.27 -0.61 12.12
N VAL A 962 16.30 -1.93 12.25
CA VAL A 962 15.10 -2.74 12.50
C VAL A 962 14.67 -2.58 13.95
N LEU A 963 13.42 -2.17 14.17
CA LEU A 963 12.87 -1.92 15.52
C LEU A 963 11.93 -3.03 15.99
N ALA A 964 11.21 -3.64 15.05
CA ALA A 964 10.29 -4.74 15.32
C ALA A 964 10.07 -5.53 14.03
N SER A 965 9.70 -6.80 14.13
CA SER A 965 9.16 -7.55 13.00
C SER A 965 7.77 -8.04 13.31
N ARG A 966 6.94 -8.11 12.27
CA ARG A 966 5.56 -8.59 12.33
C ARG A 966 5.43 -10.00 11.78
N LEU A 967 6.55 -10.66 11.45
CA LEU A 967 6.57 -12.05 11.00
C LEU A 967 5.92 -12.92 12.06
N LYS A 968 4.92 -13.71 11.63
CA LYS A 968 4.26 -14.71 12.47
C LYS A 968 5.29 -15.61 13.18
N PRO A 969 5.01 -16.06 14.41
CA PRO A 969 5.63 -17.29 14.91
C PRO A 969 5.31 -18.40 13.91
N ALA A 970 6.32 -19.18 13.55
CA ALA A 970 6.11 -20.44 12.84
C ALA A 970 5.26 -21.36 13.73
N GLY A 971 3.94 -21.26 13.59
CA GLY A 971 2.96 -22.14 14.17
C GLY A 971 2.20 -21.58 15.38
N SER A 972 1.14 -20.79 15.14
CA SER A 972 0.07 -20.57 16.14
C SER A 972 -1.29 -20.82 15.52
N ALA A 973 -1.91 -21.95 15.88
CA ALA A 973 -3.21 -22.39 15.35
C ALA A 973 -4.42 -21.95 16.19
N LEU A 974 -4.27 -21.15 17.26
CA LEU A 974 -5.37 -20.81 18.21
C LEU A 974 -5.92 -19.40 18.02
N TRP A 975 -5.52 -18.72 16.95
CA TRP A 975 -5.96 -17.37 16.61
C TRP A 975 -6.98 -17.46 15.45
N PRO A 976 -8.30 -17.54 15.71
CA PRO A 976 -9.29 -17.89 14.67
C PRO A 976 -9.71 -16.71 13.78
N LEU A 977 -8.89 -15.67 13.67
CA LEU A 977 -9.06 -14.56 12.73
C LEU A 977 -7.71 -14.32 12.06
N PRO A 978 -7.63 -13.95 10.77
CA PRO A 978 -6.34 -13.54 10.22
C PRO A 978 -5.80 -12.42 11.10
N TYR A 979 -4.63 -12.62 11.72
CA TYR A 979 -3.85 -11.56 12.34
C TYR A 979 -3.72 -10.46 11.28
N ARG A 980 -4.51 -9.41 11.45
CA ARG A 980 -4.52 -8.26 10.55
C ARG A 980 -3.27 -7.48 10.94
N PRO A 981 -2.39 -7.12 9.99
CA PRO A 981 -1.46 -6.01 10.24
C PRO A 981 -2.27 -4.88 10.86
N SER A 982 -1.81 -4.24 11.94
CA SER A 982 -2.58 -3.19 12.59
C SER A 982 -2.77 -2.02 11.61
N ASP A 983 -3.90 -2.02 10.89
CA ASP A 983 -4.33 -0.84 10.14
C ASP A 983 -4.38 0.39 11.05
N ALA A 984 -4.47 0.24 12.38
CA ALA A 984 -4.52 1.40 13.26
C ALA A 984 -3.20 2.17 13.33
N LEU A 985 -2.02 1.52 13.29
CA LEU A 985 -0.76 2.27 13.19
C LEU A 985 -0.64 2.98 11.84
N ARG A 986 -1.10 2.34 10.76
CA ARG A 986 -1.21 2.95 9.42
C ARG A 986 -2.27 4.07 9.34
N ARG A 987 -3.11 4.25 10.36
CA ARG A 987 -4.08 5.35 10.46
C ARG A 987 -3.61 6.47 11.40
N GLN A 988 -3.10 6.09 12.59
CA GLN A 988 -2.62 7.00 13.63
C GLN A 988 -1.34 7.71 13.24
N GLY A 989 -0.53 7.09 12.38
CA GLY A 989 0.80 7.56 12.07
C GLY A 989 1.77 7.39 13.24
N ALA A 990 3.06 7.37 12.91
CA ALA A 990 4.16 7.14 13.84
C ALA A 990 5.36 8.00 13.43
N THR A 991 5.28 9.30 13.71
CA THR A 991 6.43 10.20 13.52
C THR A 991 7.36 10.08 14.75
N PRO A 992 8.68 9.83 14.59
CA PRO A 992 9.60 9.79 15.72
C PRO A 992 9.64 11.11 16.51
N ALA A 993 9.84 11.02 17.82
CA ALA A 993 10.11 12.16 18.68
C ALA A 993 11.60 12.20 19.08
N PHE A 994 12.19 13.39 19.18
CA PHE A 994 13.62 13.57 19.51
C PHE A 994 13.83 14.50 20.69
N SER A 995 14.64 14.08 21.66
CA SER A 995 15.19 14.94 22.71
C SER A 995 16.53 14.39 23.19
N ASP A 996 17.46 15.27 23.55
CA ASP A 996 18.72 14.92 24.22
C ASP A 996 19.53 13.78 23.56
N GLY A 997 19.50 13.66 22.23
CA GLY A 997 20.24 12.61 21.51
C GLY A 997 19.51 11.26 21.43
N VAL A 998 18.26 11.17 21.90
CA VAL A 998 17.46 9.94 21.89
C VAL A 998 16.25 10.12 20.98
N LEU A 999 16.00 9.14 20.12
CA LEU A 999 14.77 9.01 19.35
C LEU A 999 13.81 8.06 20.07
N VAL A 1000 12.55 8.44 20.19
CA VAL A 1000 11.48 7.54 20.64
C VAL A 1000 10.54 7.29 19.46
N CYS A 1001 10.34 6.01 19.16
CA CYS A 1001 9.64 5.51 17.98
C CYS A 1001 8.47 4.61 18.42
N GLN A 1002 7.29 4.83 17.87
CA GLN A 1002 6.14 3.95 18.07
C GLN A 1002 6.23 2.75 17.13
N THR A 1003 6.33 1.53 17.68
CA THR A 1003 6.49 0.27 16.92
C THR A 1003 5.19 -0.51 16.81
N SER A 1004 4.17 -0.22 17.61
CA SER A 1004 2.82 -0.77 17.39
C SER A 1004 1.77 0.20 17.92
N GLU A 1005 0.49 -0.20 17.96
CA GLU A 1005 -0.56 0.59 18.61
C GLU A 1005 -0.27 0.85 20.10
N HIS A 1006 0.62 0.06 20.68
CA HIS A 1006 0.89 -0.05 22.11
C HIS A 1006 2.38 -0.02 22.47
N ASP A 1007 3.24 -0.35 21.53
CA ASP A 1007 4.66 -0.57 21.81
C ASP A 1007 5.52 0.60 21.34
N PHE A 1008 6.54 0.90 22.13
CA PHE A 1008 7.44 2.03 21.93
C PHE A 1008 8.90 1.58 22.07
N ALA A 1009 9.79 2.15 21.27
CA ALA A 1009 11.22 1.88 21.26
C ALA A 1009 12.00 3.18 21.41
N ALA A 1010 13.03 3.20 22.26
CA ALA A 1010 14.00 4.29 22.29
C ALA A 1010 15.34 3.87 21.71
N ILE A 1011 15.95 4.79 20.96
CA ILE A 1011 17.20 4.57 20.24
C ILE A 1011 18.15 5.73 20.55
N ASP A 1012 19.39 5.42 20.84
CA ASP A 1012 20.44 6.41 21.01
C ASP A 1012 21.05 6.79 19.66
N LEU A 1013 21.03 8.07 19.26
CA LEU A 1013 21.63 8.52 17.99
C LEU A 1013 23.15 8.34 17.95
N ALA A 1014 23.84 8.37 19.10
CA ALA A 1014 25.29 8.24 19.13
C ALA A 1014 25.73 6.82 18.73
N THR A 1015 25.18 5.82 19.40
CA THR A 1015 25.50 4.39 19.21
C THR A 1015 24.66 3.74 18.10
N ARG A 1016 23.48 4.30 17.79
CA ARG A 1016 22.41 3.68 16.98
C ARG A 1016 21.86 2.38 17.57
N GLY A 1017 22.08 2.17 18.87
CA GLY A 1017 21.57 1.01 19.60
C GLY A 1017 20.21 1.28 20.25
N LEU A 1018 19.41 0.23 20.40
CA LEU A 1018 18.17 0.26 21.19
C LEU A 1018 18.51 0.44 22.68
N LEU A 1019 17.86 1.42 23.31
CA LEU A 1019 17.97 1.69 24.74
C LEU A 1019 16.98 0.82 25.52
N TRP A 1020 15.71 0.88 25.13
CA TRP A 1020 14.62 0.16 25.77
C TRP A 1020 13.47 -0.06 24.78
N LEU A 1021 12.67 -1.08 25.05
CA LEU A 1021 11.37 -1.33 24.44
C LEU A 1021 10.32 -1.35 25.54
N TYR A 1022 9.19 -0.72 25.30
CA TYR A 1022 8.05 -0.74 26.20
C TYR A 1022 6.88 -1.40 25.48
N CYS A 1023 6.43 -2.55 25.98
CA CYS A 1023 5.30 -3.29 25.45
C CYS A 1023 4.16 -3.32 26.47
N LEU A 1024 2.96 -2.88 26.12
CA LEU A 1024 1.85 -2.89 27.08
C LEU A 1024 1.43 -4.33 27.44
N PRO A 1025 1.21 -4.64 28.74
CA PRO A 1025 0.71 -5.93 29.17
C PRO A 1025 -0.67 -6.26 28.57
N GLU A 1026 -0.92 -7.54 28.24
CA GLU A 1026 -2.16 -8.02 27.59
C GLU A 1026 -3.46 -7.69 28.36
N ASP A 1027 -3.37 -7.55 29.69
CA ASP A 1027 -4.49 -7.18 30.56
C ASP A 1027 -4.99 -5.75 30.31
N GLU A 1028 -4.14 -4.87 29.76
CA GLU A 1028 -4.49 -3.48 29.42
C GLU A 1028 -4.84 -3.29 27.93
N THR A 1029 -4.49 -4.24 27.06
CA THR A 1029 -4.74 -4.17 25.60
C THR A 1029 -6.02 -4.89 25.17
N SER A 1030 -6.64 -5.69 26.05
CA SER A 1030 -7.88 -6.41 25.75
C SER A 1030 -9.11 -5.51 25.96
N PRO A 1031 -9.79 -5.03 24.89
CA PRO A 1031 -11.15 -4.52 25.05
C PRO A 1031 -12.00 -5.68 25.57
N SER A 1032 -12.80 -5.42 26.61
CA SER A 1032 -13.69 -6.41 27.20
C SER A 1032 -14.39 -7.20 26.09
N ARG A 1033 -14.12 -8.51 26.06
CA ARG A 1033 -14.53 -9.50 25.05
C ARG A 1033 -16.05 -9.73 25.04
N ARG A 1034 -16.85 -8.67 24.88
CA ARG A 1034 -18.31 -8.70 24.73
C ARG A 1034 -18.69 -8.17 23.35
N GLN A 1035 -18.19 -8.81 22.31
CA GLN A 1035 -18.89 -8.88 21.03
C GLN A 1035 -20.01 -9.91 21.20
N LEU A 1036 -21.19 -9.46 21.62
CA LEU A 1036 -22.36 -10.30 21.70
C LEU A 1036 -22.95 -10.43 20.28
N VAL A 1037 -22.87 -11.62 19.69
CA VAL A 1037 -23.63 -11.95 18.48
C VAL A 1037 -25.04 -12.29 18.93
N LEU A 1038 -25.98 -11.37 18.72
CA LEU A 1038 -27.41 -11.62 18.92
C LEU A 1038 -28.10 -11.63 17.54
N GLY A 1039 -28.56 -12.80 17.09
CA GLY A 1039 -29.46 -12.91 15.93
C GLY A 1039 -28.89 -12.49 14.56
N GLY A 1040 -27.61 -12.77 14.27
CA GLY A 1040 -27.08 -12.65 12.91
C GLY A 1040 -26.79 -11.23 12.41
N ARG A 1041 -26.92 -10.19 13.26
CA ARG A 1041 -26.44 -8.83 12.97
C ARG A 1041 -25.18 -8.52 13.79
N LEU A 1042 -24.08 -8.19 13.11
CA LEU A 1042 -23.00 -7.41 13.72
C LEU A 1042 -23.57 -6.01 13.98
N VAL A 1043 -23.75 -5.64 15.25
CA VAL A 1043 -24.17 -4.29 15.59
C VAL A 1043 -22.93 -3.40 15.54
N ASP A 1044 -22.77 -2.64 14.44
CA ASP A 1044 -21.72 -1.62 14.28
C ASP A 1044 -21.86 -0.44 15.27
N SER A 1045 -22.90 -0.45 16.12
CA SER A 1045 -23.09 0.53 17.19
C SER A 1045 -22.00 0.50 18.26
N ALA A 1046 -21.15 -0.55 18.29
CA ALA A 1046 -20.01 -0.62 19.21
C ALA A 1046 -18.85 0.32 18.81
N GLN A 1047 -18.72 0.72 17.54
CA GLN A 1047 -17.66 1.66 17.12
C GLN A 1047 -17.92 3.09 17.61
N ALA A 1048 -19.19 3.52 17.66
CA ALA A 1048 -19.57 4.83 18.18
C ALA A 1048 -19.33 4.96 19.69
N GLY A 1049 -19.56 3.88 20.46
CA GLY A 1049 -19.29 3.84 21.91
C GLY A 1049 -17.81 3.67 22.24
N ALA A 1050 -17.03 2.93 21.43
CA ALA A 1050 -15.61 2.67 21.66
C ALA A 1050 -14.70 3.90 21.43
N GLN A 1051 -15.07 4.81 20.52
CA GLN A 1051 -14.35 6.09 20.33
C GLN A 1051 -14.40 6.98 21.59
N SER A 1052 -15.32 6.71 22.53
CA SER A 1052 -15.40 7.42 23.80
C SER A 1052 -14.32 7.03 24.83
N GLY A 1053 -13.47 6.02 24.55
CA GLY A 1053 -12.45 5.53 25.50
C GLY A 1053 -10.98 5.68 25.08
N VAL A 1054 -10.69 6.16 23.86
CA VAL A 1054 -9.37 6.02 23.22
C VAL A 1054 -8.67 7.39 23.11
N TRP A 1055 -7.34 7.43 23.21
CA TRP A 1055 -6.56 8.63 22.90
C TRP A 1055 -6.66 8.95 21.39
N LEU A 1056 -6.93 10.21 21.04
CA LEU A 1056 -6.92 10.64 19.65
C LEU A 1056 -5.50 10.57 19.10
N ASP A 1057 -4.52 11.12 19.81
CA ASP A 1057 -3.12 11.01 19.42
C ASP A 1057 -2.38 10.09 20.37
N SER A 1058 -1.72 9.06 19.81
CA SER A 1058 -0.83 8.15 20.54
C SER A 1058 0.62 8.62 20.60
N GLY A 1059 0.87 9.89 20.23
CA GLY A 1059 2.18 10.50 20.19
C GLY A 1059 2.93 10.50 21.52
N VAL A 1060 4.25 10.56 21.39
CA VAL A 1060 5.21 10.67 22.50
C VAL A 1060 5.59 12.12 22.68
N VAL A 1061 5.30 12.72 23.84
CA VAL A 1061 5.79 14.07 24.18
C VAL A 1061 7.06 13.93 25.00
N LEU A 1062 8.16 14.55 24.55
CA LEU A 1062 9.44 14.52 25.25
C LEU A 1062 9.64 15.84 26.01
N ALA A 1063 9.90 15.75 27.32
CA ALA A 1063 10.17 16.91 28.15
C ALA A 1063 11.19 16.56 29.25
N CYS A 1064 12.25 17.36 29.38
CA CYS A 1064 13.24 17.28 30.47
C CYS A 1064 13.78 15.85 30.74
N GLY A 1065 14.12 15.10 29.69
CA GLY A 1065 14.64 13.73 29.83
C GLY A 1065 13.58 12.66 30.17
N VAL A 1066 12.30 12.99 30.01
CA VAL A 1066 11.16 12.08 30.23
C VAL A 1066 10.35 11.97 28.94
N ALA A 1067 9.97 10.73 28.59
CA ALA A 1067 9.01 10.42 27.55
C ALA A 1067 7.61 10.23 28.15
N ILE A 1068 6.70 11.15 27.84
CA ILE A 1068 5.30 11.09 28.20
C ILE A 1068 4.55 10.40 27.05
N ILE A 1069 4.00 9.23 27.32
CA ILE A 1069 3.40 8.35 26.34
C ILE A 1069 1.91 8.17 26.66
N ALA A 1070 1.07 8.37 25.64
CA ALA A 1070 -0.37 8.15 25.67
C ALA A 1070 -0.73 6.98 24.74
N PRO A 1071 -0.71 5.72 25.20
CA PRO A 1071 -0.92 4.59 24.31
C PRO A 1071 -2.35 4.56 23.77
N ALA A 1072 -2.54 4.33 22.47
CA ALA A 1072 -3.83 4.51 21.79
C ALA A 1072 -5.03 3.90 22.55
N HIS A 1073 -4.96 2.60 22.87
CA HIS A 1073 -6.04 1.88 23.60
C HIS A 1073 -5.82 1.82 25.12
N GLY A 1074 -4.79 2.49 25.65
CA GLY A 1074 -4.50 2.54 27.08
C GLY A 1074 -5.34 3.57 27.82
N ASN A 1075 -5.87 3.23 29.00
CA ASN A 1075 -6.58 4.16 29.88
C ASN A 1075 -5.67 4.97 30.81
N ARG A 1076 -4.36 4.99 30.53
CA ARG A 1076 -3.34 5.64 31.35
C ARG A 1076 -2.36 6.44 30.49
N LEU A 1077 -1.80 7.47 31.12
CA LEU A 1077 -0.63 8.20 30.68
C LEU A 1077 0.59 7.62 31.39
N LEU A 1078 1.66 7.39 30.65
CA LEU A 1078 2.90 6.80 31.14
C LEU A 1078 4.02 7.83 31.06
N ALA A 1079 4.79 7.99 32.14
CA ALA A 1079 6.01 8.79 32.12
C ALA A 1079 7.21 7.86 32.28
N ILE A 1080 8.03 7.79 31.23
CA ILE A 1080 9.15 6.87 31.12
C ILE A 1080 10.46 7.67 31.05
N GLY A 1081 11.48 7.29 31.80
CA GLY A 1081 12.81 7.88 31.70
C GLY A 1081 13.39 7.69 30.31
N LEU A 1082 13.83 8.77 29.65
CA LEU A 1082 14.20 8.74 28.24
C LEU A 1082 15.39 7.82 27.94
N ARG A 1083 16.38 7.75 28.84
CA ARG A 1083 17.61 6.97 28.64
C ARG A 1083 17.55 5.56 29.22
N ASP A 1084 16.86 5.38 30.33
CA ASP A 1084 16.83 4.12 31.07
C ASP A 1084 15.52 3.35 30.90
N GLY A 1085 14.48 3.96 30.33
CA GLY A 1085 13.19 3.33 30.15
C GLY A 1085 12.43 3.08 31.45
N ARG A 1086 12.90 3.61 32.60
CA ARG A 1086 12.24 3.35 33.89
C ARG A 1086 10.89 4.05 33.93
N LEU A 1087 9.85 3.34 34.33
CA LEU A 1087 8.55 3.95 34.61
C LEU A 1087 8.66 4.86 35.85
N LEU A 1088 8.50 6.17 35.66
CA LEU A 1088 8.61 7.18 36.72
C LEU A 1088 7.28 7.38 37.45
N TRP A 1089 6.20 7.53 36.70
CA TRP A 1089 4.84 7.65 37.23
C TRP A 1089 3.80 7.27 36.16
N THR A 1090 2.57 7.05 36.61
CA THR A 1090 1.40 6.83 35.75
C THR A 1090 0.23 7.70 36.20
N ALA A 1091 -0.62 8.11 35.28
CA ALA A 1091 -1.84 8.86 35.57
C ALA A 1091 -3.03 8.31 34.78
N PRO A 1092 -4.27 8.31 35.32
CA PRO A 1092 -5.44 7.88 34.57
C PRO A 1092 -5.78 8.89 33.45
N ARG A 1093 -6.20 8.40 32.29
CA ARG A 1093 -6.61 9.24 31.14
C ARG A 1093 -7.75 10.20 31.47
N ARG A 1094 -8.72 9.76 32.29
CA ARG A 1094 -10.00 10.47 32.51
C ARG A 1094 -10.69 10.77 31.17
N ASP A 1095 -11.05 12.01 30.90
CA ASP A 1095 -11.67 12.49 29.66
C ASP A 1095 -10.65 13.05 28.65
N ALA A 1096 -9.35 12.93 28.93
CA ALA A 1096 -8.30 13.44 28.07
C ALA A 1096 -8.28 12.73 26.70
N LEU A 1097 -8.25 13.54 25.64
CA LEU A 1097 -8.19 13.14 24.25
C LEU A 1097 -6.76 13.04 23.74
N TYR A 1098 -5.87 13.95 24.12
CA TYR A 1098 -4.45 13.95 23.74
C TYR A 1098 -3.61 14.78 24.72
N VAL A 1099 -2.29 14.59 24.67
CA VAL A 1099 -1.32 15.41 25.41
C VAL A 1099 -1.08 16.69 24.61
N GLY A 1100 -1.44 17.85 25.15
CA GLY A 1100 -1.32 19.13 24.44
C GLY A 1100 0.07 19.74 24.52
N ALA A 1101 0.67 19.71 25.71
CA ALA A 1101 2.01 20.22 25.97
C ALA A 1101 2.59 19.61 27.24
N ALA A 1102 3.90 19.66 27.40
CA ALA A 1102 4.58 19.41 28.66
C ALA A 1102 5.66 20.48 28.88
N ASP A 1103 5.62 21.12 30.04
CA ASP A 1103 6.75 21.88 30.57
C ASP A 1103 7.46 21.02 31.62
N GLY A 1104 8.70 21.36 31.99
CA GLY A 1104 9.50 20.57 32.92
C GLY A 1104 8.87 20.31 34.30
N GLN A 1105 7.71 20.89 34.61
CA GLN A 1105 6.96 20.67 35.85
C GLN A 1105 5.50 20.22 35.64
N ARG A 1106 4.91 20.40 34.45
CA ARG A 1106 3.47 20.25 34.21
C ARG A 1106 3.20 19.57 32.87
N VAL A 1107 2.21 18.69 32.85
CA VAL A 1107 1.66 18.10 31.63
C VAL A 1107 0.25 18.64 31.41
N VAL A 1108 0.01 19.22 30.24
CA VAL A 1108 -1.30 19.75 29.83
C VAL A 1108 -2.01 18.70 28.99
N LEU A 1109 -3.18 18.28 29.44
CA LEU A 1109 -4.05 17.34 28.74
C LEU A 1109 -5.26 18.07 28.19
N VAL A 1110 -5.67 17.74 26.95
CA VAL A 1110 -6.85 18.32 26.32
C VAL A 1110 -8.00 17.33 26.41
N GLY A 1111 -9.10 17.72 27.07
CA GLY A 1111 -10.29 16.89 27.32
C GLY A 1111 -11.46 17.17 26.36
N ARG A 1112 -12.66 16.66 26.70
CA ARG A 1112 -13.86 16.71 25.85
C ARG A 1112 -14.77 17.94 26.03
N SER A 1113 -14.44 18.84 26.95
CA SER A 1113 -15.35 19.86 27.50
C SER A 1113 -16.29 20.52 26.50
#